data_AF-A0A076H3W8-F1
#
_entry.id   AF-A0A076H3W8-F1
#
_cell.length_a   1.000
_cell.length_b   1.000
_cell.length_c   1.000
_cell.angle_alpha   90.00
_cell.angle_beta   90.00
_cell.angle_gamma   90.00
#
_symmetry.space_group_name_H-M   'P 1'
#
loop_
_entity.id
_entity.type
_entity.pdbx_description
1 polymer ?
#
loop_
_entity_poly.entity_id
_entity_poly.type
_entity_poly.pdbx_seq_one_letter_code
_entity_poly.pdbx_strand_id
1 'polypeptide(L)'
;MGESSAVAVGSVLNDRYRLESRLSDPDPVQGCLWLGKDLLAGEIPVVIRQLLSEDTTSRFQRHWPRLQSLLHPQLPRFGELLETQGTVWAVRDWQDGSGFDQILQQRRERQLVFGPGEVLLFLRQILPVLAVLHGRGVVHGDVNPRNLLRRNSDGLPVLLDFGLVQGDGDSPLPGATPGYAPRAQGRQDACAAWMDLHGLGVTALVLLTGQAPESLIAADAVDWPWPEGPDLDNDFRAAVERLLSEDPQHRFAAASEVLQALEAVPMPDSTGPIARSDRTVALAPAAPDLPDLKARSTGMDVPDAAGSVPVQPRRLSRAEEREKGAEGRLWPVVAALALSALVGTAIGWYLLSRGASRGTAPSTSRDVVGRPPSVSLPPAEVDERQQLLSRLRALQVDRSWFLKLVDSSLLSRFPERGGRLPKDSLEDAPLRRVWNDLAEEWLARIEQLPPGLRSRLGQLNDADWREPQQALEKQGVHPRVVEQLVSAAARNLLPGDSQGRKPPEPYRQLWYAAAVQSLADVKIETLVAKPRQATNLSLRVPSGGARLISVAVPSGYGLVLGINGTPLMQMTIYGSEGQVETERGPLRVVTLPSAVGSPIQVLVTNEGVASGLLTLSCRADQPDRPVAPAPNRPELRPPLPNPVRRPEPAPAPDQTFPSEPVPDSATGAPMQPEPPPGTEQPPADQPSSEPLSRDQPSTERRSIQVPLVLEDEIQ
;
A
#
# COMPACT_ATOMS: atom_id res chain seq x y z
N MET A 1 14.74 38.80 -22.42
CA MET A 1 14.10 37.47 -22.58
C MET A 1 15.06 36.61 -23.39
N GLY A 2 15.82 35.75 -22.73
CA GLY A 2 16.65 34.75 -23.40
C GLY A 2 15.85 33.47 -23.59
N GLU A 3 15.97 32.84 -24.75
CA GLU A 3 15.39 31.51 -24.98
C GLU A 3 16.11 30.50 -24.07
N SER A 4 15.40 29.93 -23.10
CA SER A 4 15.92 28.85 -22.28
C SER A 4 16.14 27.64 -23.16
N SER A 5 17.40 27.25 -23.40
CA SER A 5 17.73 26.07 -24.20
C SER A 5 17.04 24.84 -23.59
N ALA A 6 16.26 24.14 -24.42
CA ALA A 6 15.50 22.98 -23.96
C ALA A 6 16.45 21.81 -23.68
N VAL A 7 16.82 21.65 -22.40
CA VAL A 7 17.71 20.57 -21.96
C VAL A 7 17.07 19.22 -22.25
N ALA A 8 17.79 18.40 -23.02
CA ALA A 8 17.27 17.14 -23.55
C ALA A 8 17.62 15.95 -22.65
N VAL A 9 16.81 14.90 -22.75
CA VAL A 9 17.19 13.56 -22.25
C VAL A 9 18.53 13.15 -22.88
N GLY A 10 19.44 12.61 -22.07
CA GLY A 10 20.79 12.24 -22.45
C GLY A 10 21.84 13.34 -22.27
N SER A 11 21.46 14.58 -21.98
CA SER A 11 22.42 15.65 -21.64
C SER A 11 23.25 15.28 -20.40
N VAL A 12 24.55 15.62 -20.43
CA VAL A 12 25.46 15.44 -19.30
C VAL A 12 25.75 16.80 -18.66
N LEU A 13 25.49 16.92 -17.36
CA LEU A 13 25.76 18.09 -16.54
C LEU A 13 27.12 17.94 -15.86
N ASN A 14 27.96 18.98 -15.94
CA ASN A 14 29.29 19.07 -15.31
C ASN A 14 30.18 17.83 -15.54
N ASP A 15 30.13 17.23 -16.74
CA ASP A 15 30.80 15.98 -17.14
C ASP A 15 30.59 14.76 -16.21
N ARG A 16 29.60 14.85 -15.31
CA ARG A 16 29.38 13.88 -14.23
C ARG A 16 27.97 13.28 -14.24
N TYR A 17 26.93 14.05 -14.51
CA TYR A 17 25.56 13.60 -14.32
C TYR A 17 24.78 13.53 -15.62
N ARG A 18 24.39 12.33 -16.06
CA ARG A 18 23.58 12.13 -17.28
C ARG A 18 22.09 12.16 -16.93
N LEU A 19 21.31 13.01 -17.58
CA LEU A 19 19.85 13.04 -17.44
C LEU A 19 19.20 11.89 -18.22
N GLU A 20 18.30 11.14 -17.60
CA GLU A 20 17.63 9.98 -18.21
C GLU A 20 16.13 10.20 -18.48
N SER A 21 15.40 10.78 -17.53
CA SER A 21 13.96 11.04 -17.71
C SER A 21 13.50 12.19 -16.82
N ARG A 22 12.41 12.85 -17.22
CA ARG A 22 11.78 13.91 -16.43
C ARG A 22 10.74 13.29 -15.49
N LEU A 23 10.81 13.62 -14.20
CA LEU A 23 9.96 13.09 -13.13
C LEU A 23 8.83 14.05 -12.71
N SER A 24 9.00 15.36 -12.96
CA SER A 24 7.94 16.35 -12.74
C SER A 24 7.86 17.33 -13.90
N ASP A 25 6.70 17.94 -14.08
CA ASP A 25 6.59 19.10 -14.97
C ASP A 25 7.33 20.32 -14.38
N PRO A 26 7.64 21.33 -15.22
CA PRO A 26 8.33 22.55 -14.79
C PRO A 26 7.42 23.42 -13.91
N ASP A 27 7.85 23.70 -12.67
CA ASP A 27 7.18 24.61 -11.75
C ASP A 27 8.10 25.82 -11.42
N PRO A 28 7.62 27.07 -11.44
CA PRO A 28 8.47 28.25 -11.21
C PRO A 28 8.98 28.40 -9.76
N VAL A 29 8.28 27.81 -8.79
CA VAL A 29 8.64 27.85 -7.36
C VAL A 29 9.41 26.60 -6.96
N GLN A 30 8.95 25.40 -7.33
CA GLN A 30 9.60 24.16 -6.96
C GLN A 30 10.77 23.82 -7.90
N GLY A 31 10.72 24.20 -9.18
CA GLY A 31 11.61 23.73 -10.23
C GLY A 31 11.16 22.41 -10.86
N CYS A 32 12.01 21.82 -11.70
CA CYS A 32 11.70 20.58 -12.44
C CYS A 32 12.57 19.40 -11.97
N LEU A 33 11.97 18.24 -11.67
CA LEU A 33 12.69 17.02 -11.29
C LEU A 33 13.06 16.15 -12.48
N TRP A 34 14.26 15.59 -12.43
CA TRP A 34 14.80 14.63 -13.37
C TRP A 34 15.37 13.41 -12.64
N LEU A 35 15.24 12.23 -13.23
CA LEU A 35 16.07 11.07 -12.96
C LEU A 35 17.35 11.20 -13.78
N GLY A 36 18.48 10.89 -13.17
CA GLY A 36 19.77 10.81 -13.85
C GLY A 36 20.70 9.79 -13.23
N LYS A 37 21.94 9.75 -13.72
CA LYS A 37 23.01 8.86 -13.25
C LYS A 37 24.31 9.61 -12.99
N ASP A 38 24.97 9.32 -11.88
CA ASP A 38 26.31 9.78 -11.58
C ASP A 38 27.35 8.88 -12.28
N LEU A 39 27.92 9.36 -13.37
CA LEU A 39 28.89 8.65 -14.20
C LEU A 39 30.22 8.39 -13.48
N LEU A 40 30.59 9.25 -12.53
CA LEU A 40 31.83 9.10 -11.75
C LEU A 40 31.64 8.14 -10.56
N ALA A 41 30.42 7.99 -10.07
CA ALA A 41 30.07 7.02 -9.03
C ALA A 41 29.64 5.63 -9.58
N GLY A 42 29.93 5.31 -10.85
CA GLY A 42 29.62 4.01 -11.45
C GLY A 42 28.17 3.89 -11.96
N GLU A 43 27.63 4.97 -12.53
CA GLU A 43 26.25 5.07 -13.05
C GLU A 43 25.15 4.84 -11.99
N ILE A 44 25.43 5.17 -10.71
CA ILE A 44 24.44 5.14 -9.63
C ILE A 44 23.30 6.14 -9.93
N PRO A 45 22.02 5.74 -9.77
CA PRO A 45 20.89 6.62 -10.01
C PRO A 45 20.82 7.77 -8.99
N VAL A 46 20.48 8.95 -9.48
CA VAL A 46 20.32 10.19 -8.71
C VAL A 46 19.07 10.94 -9.14
N VAL A 47 18.53 11.77 -8.26
CA VAL A 47 17.48 12.74 -8.58
C VAL A 47 18.10 14.12 -8.69
N ILE A 48 17.79 14.84 -9.76
CA ILE A 48 18.36 16.16 -10.06
C ILE A 48 17.23 17.15 -10.25
N ARG A 49 17.21 18.22 -9.45
CA ARG A 49 16.21 19.29 -9.52
C ARG A 49 16.77 20.49 -10.27
N GLN A 50 16.21 20.82 -11.42
CA GLN A 50 16.49 22.04 -12.19
C GLN A 50 15.77 23.23 -11.54
N LEU A 51 16.51 24.28 -11.21
CA LEU A 51 15.96 25.51 -10.63
C LEU A 51 15.67 26.51 -11.75
N LEU A 52 14.41 26.98 -11.85
CA LEU A 52 13.91 27.71 -13.02
C LEU A 52 13.81 29.24 -12.81
N SER A 53 14.08 29.73 -11.60
CA SER A 53 13.96 31.14 -11.23
C SER A 53 15.10 31.58 -10.30
N GLU A 54 15.44 32.86 -10.32
CA GLU A 54 16.47 33.46 -9.46
C GLU A 54 16.10 33.38 -7.97
N ASP A 55 14.82 33.55 -7.64
CA ASP A 55 14.31 33.42 -6.26
C ASP A 55 14.51 31.99 -5.73
N THR A 56 14.16 30.99 -6.53
CA THR A 56 14.33 29.57 -6.19
C THR A 56 15.81 29.19 -6.12
N THR A 57 16.64 29.74 -7.01
CA THR A 57 18.09 29.57 -6.97
C THR A 57 18.68 30.15 -5.67
N SER A 58 18.31 31.39 -5.33
CA SER A 58 18.74 32.08 -4.10
C SER A 58 18.30 31.34 -2.84
N ARG A 59 17.08 30.79 -2.84
CA ARG A 59 16.54 29.97 -1.76
C ARG A 59 17.35 28.68 -1.58
N PHE A 60 17.57 27.92 -2.65
CA PHE A 60 18.38 26.71 -2.57
C PHE A 60 19.81 27.03 -2.12
N GLN A 61 20.48 28.05 -2.67
CA GLN A 61 21.80 28.46 -2.20
C GLN A 61 21.84 28.80 -0.69
N ARG A 62 20.76 29.39 -0.14
CA ARG A 62 20.65 29.72 1.29
C ARG A 62 20.46 28.50 2.20
N HIS A 63 19.63 27.54 1.83
CA HIS A 63 19.24 26.42 2.72
C HIS A 63 19.93 25.09 2.40
N TRP A 64 20.44 24.90 1.18
CA TRP A 64 21.09 23.65 0.76
C TRP A 64 22.29 23.24 1.61
N PRO A 65 23.18 24.13 2.09
CA PRO A 65 24.25 23.75 3.02
C PRO A 65 23.72 23.14 4.33
N ARG A 66 22.53 23.59 4.80
CA ARG A 66 21.88 22.99 5.97
C ARG A 66 21.39 21.57 5.64
N LEU A 67 20.79 21.36 4.47
CA LEU A 67 20.37 20.04 4.00
C LEU A 67 21.56 19.09 3.80
N GLN A 68 22.65 19.51 3.17
CA GLN A 68 23.88 18.71 3.02
C GLN A 68 24.48 18.27 4.36
N SER A 69 24.31 19.08 5.42
CA SER A 69 24.76 18.74 6.77
C SER A 69 23.86 17.73 7.51
N LEU A 70 22.75 17.29 6.90
CA LEU A 70 21.86 16.27 7.46
C LEU A 70 22.32 14.87 7.05
N LEU A 71 22.59 14.03 8.05
CA LEU A 71 22.88 12.60 7.88
C LEU A 71 21.83 11.81 8.65
N HIS A 72 20.78 11.35 7.96
CA HIS A 72 19.72 10.53 8.53
C HIS A 72 19.35 9.40 7.56
N PRO A 73 19.16 8.15 8.00
CA PRO A 73 18.86 7.03 7.11
C PRO A 73 17.51 7.12 6.40
N GLN A 74 16.63 8.05 6.80
CA GLN A 74 15.31 8.31 6.20
C GLN A 74 15.24 9.67 5.49
N LEU A 75 16.40 10.25 5.15
CA LEU A 75 16.54 11.35 4.20
C LEU A 75 17.44 10.90 3.05
N PRO A 76 17.18 11.31 1.79
CA PRO A 76 18.17 11.17 0.73
C PRO A 76 19.40 12.00 1.09
N ARG A 77 20.61 11.55 0.72
CA ARG A 77 21.79 12.42 0.85
C ARG A 77 21.68 13.54 -0.18
N PHE A 78 21.92 14.77 0.27
CA PHE A 78 21.96 15.93 -0.60
C PHE A 78 23.37 16.07 -1.15
N GLY A 79 23.48 15.99 -2.47
CA GLY A 79 24.73 16.17 -3.21
C GLY A 79 25.03 17.65 -3.42
N GLU A 80 25.69 17.97 -4.53
CA GLU A 80 26.11 19.33 -4.86
C GLU A 80 25.01 20.18 -5.54
N LEU A 81 25.15 21.50 -5.43
CA LEU A 81 24.51 22.45 -6.35
C LEU A 81 25.48 22.66 -7.53
N LEU A 82 25.03 22.36 -8.74
CA LEU A 82 25.76 22.57 -9.98
C LEU A 82 25.23 23.82 -10.66
N GLU A 83 26.10 24.60 -11.29
CA GLU A 83 25.69 25.61 -12.26
C GLU A 83 26.10 25.15 -13.66
N THR A 84 25.18 25.16 -14.62
CA THR A 84 25.44 24.74 -16.00
C THR A 84 24.52 25.54 -16.93
N GLN A 85 25.12 26.23 -17.91
CA GLN A 85 24.40 27.09 -18.87
C GLN A 85 23.51 28.16 -18.19
N GLY A 86 23.98 28.75 -17.08
CA GLY A 86 23.23 29.75 -16.31
C GLY A 86 22.02 29.21 -15.55
N THR A 87 21.85 27.88 -15.49
CA THR A 87 20.82 27.20 -14.71
C THR A 87 21.47 26.48 -13.54
N VAL A 88 20.88 26.57 -12.33
CA VAL A 88 21.35 25.82 -11.16
C VAL A 88 20.58 24.51 -11.02
N TRP A 89 21.28 23.45 -10.63
CA TRP A 89 20.77 22.09 -10.51
C TRP A 89 21.15 21.52 -9.14
N ALA A 90 20.18 20.97 -8.42
CA ALA A 90 20.37 20.40 -7.09
C ALA A 90 20.31 18.86 -7.13
N VAL A 91 21.41 18.19 -6.82
CA VAL A 91 21.54 16.72 -6.93
C VAL A 91 21.26 16.03 -5.59
N ARG A 92 20.54 14.92 -5.57
CA ARG A 92 20.37 14.07 -4.37
C ARG A 92 20.32 12.59 -4.73
N ASP A 93 20.56 11.72 -3.74
CA ASP A 93 20.45 10.27 -3.91
C ASP A 93 19.05 9.86 -4.42
N TRP A 94 19.00 8.92 -5.37
CA TRP A 94 17.77 8.17 -5.64
C TRP A 94 17.39 7.31 -4.44
N GLN A 95 16.09 7.11 -4.21
CA GLN A 95 15.57 6.25 -3.15
C GLN A 95 14.57 5.26 -3.76
N ASP A 96 14.84 3.96 -3.60
CA ASP A 96 14.00 2.89 -4.12
C ASP A 96 12.90 2.49 -3.12
N GLY A 97 11.65 2.47 -3.58
CA GLY A 97 10.47 2.29 -2.73
C GLY A 97 9.16 2.54 -3.46
N SER A 98 8.07 2.62 -2.71
CA SER A 98 6.75 3.04 -3.22
C SER A 98 6.25 4.25 -2.44
N GLY A 99 5.68 5.24 -3.13
CA GLY A 99 5.09 6.41 -2.49
C GLY A 99 3.89 6.02 -1.61
N PHE A 100 3.67 6.72 -0.49
CA PHE A 100 2.51 6.45 0.36
C PHE A 100 1.19 6.79 -0.36
N ASP A 101 1.21 7.74 -1.30
CA ASP A 101 0.16 8.00 -2.27
C ASP A 101 -0.14 6.78 -3.17
N GLN A 102 0.89 6.15 -3.73
CA GLN A 102 0.78 4.98 -4.60
C GLN A 102 0.27 3.75 -3.83
N ILE A 103 0.78 3.54 -2.62
CA ILE A 103 0.31 2.47 -1.72
C ILE A 103 -1.16 2.70 -1.35
N LEU A 104 -1.55 3.94 -1.04
CA LEU A 104 -2.94 4.28 -0.74
C LEU A 104 -3.85 4.04 -1.95
N GLN A 105 -3.44 4.45 -3.14
CA GLN A 105 -4.18 4.23 -4.38
C GLN A 105 -4.39 2.74 -4.66
N GLN A 106 -3.32 1.93 -4.59
CA GLN A 106 -3.40 0.47 -4.75
C GLN A 106 -4.31 -0.20 -3.71
N ARG A 107 -4.35 0.33 -2.48
CA ARG A 107 -5.27 -0.15 -1.43
C ARG A 107 -6.71 0.25 -1.72
N ARG A 108 -6.97 1.49 -2.15
CA ARG A 108 -8.31 1.97 -2.52
C ARG A 108 -8.93 1.17 -3.66
N GLU A 109 -8.15 0.79 -4.66
CA GLU A 109 -8.56 -0.13 -5.74
C GLU A 109 -9.07 -1.48 -5.22
N ARG A 110 -8.55 -1.93 -4.06
CA ARG A 110 -8.93 -3.16 -3.36
C ARG A 110 -9.93 -2.93 -2.21
N GLN A 111 -10.49 -1.71 -2.09
CA GLN A 111 -11.37 -1.30 -0.98
C GLN A 111 -10.72 -1.38 0.41
N LEU A 112 -9.40 -1.19 0.47
CA LEU A 112 -8.60 -1.15 1.69
C LEU A 112 -8.06 0.28 1.97
N VAL A 113 -7.70 0.54 3.22
CA VAL A 113 -7.00 1.75 3.70
C VAL A 113 -5.85 1.35 4.64
N PHE A 114 -5.19 2.29 5.32
CA PHE A 114 -4.20 1.96 6.35
C PHE A 114 -4.88 1.71 7.70
N GLY A 115 -4.49 0.66 8.40
CA GLY A 115 -4.96 0.41 9.76
C GLY A 115 -4.35 1.40 10.77
N PRO A 116 -5.02 1.68 11.91
CA PRO A 116 -4.48 2.56 12.96
C PRO A 116 -3.05 2.21 13.39
N GLY A 117 -2.73 0.91 13.56
CA GLY A 117 -1.39 0.46 13.91
C GLY A 117 -0.34 0.75 12.83
N GLU A 118 -0.69 0.71 11.54
CA GLU A 118 0.23 1.08 10.47
C GLU A 118 0.53 2.58 10.47
N VAL A 119 -0.49 3.42 10.69
CA VAL A 119 -0.34 4.88 10.72
C VAL A 119 0.39 5.34 11.99
N LEU A 120 0.12 4.73 13.15
CA LEU A 120 0.87 4.95 14.39
C LEU A 120 2.35 4.57 14.23
N LEU A 121 2.66 3.42 13.62
CA LEU A 121 4.04 3.01 13.33
C LEU A 121 4.72 3.98 12.36
N PHE A 122 4.03 4.37 11.28
CA PHE A 122 4.53 5.36 10.31
C PHE A 122 4.84 6.70 10.99
N LEU A 123 3.95 7.23 11.83
CA LEU A 123 4.13 8.48 12.57
C LEU A 123 5.36 8.41 13.49
N ARG A 124 5.48 7.35 14.30
CA ARG A 124 6.65 7.11 15.15
C ARG A 124 7.97 7.01 14.36
N GLN A 125 7.92 6.52 13.12
CA GLN A 125 9.10 6.40 12.25
C GLN A 125 9.47 7.70 11.52
N ILE A 126 8.51 8.58 11.20
CA ILE A 126 8.78 9.82 10.45
C ILE A 126 9.03 11.04 11.35
N LEU A 127 8.50 11.07 12.57
CA LEU A 127 8.72 12.16 13.53
C LEU A 127 10.19 12.41 13.90
N PRO A 128 11.05 11.39 14.10
CA PRO A 128 12.49 11.59 14.27
C PRO A 128 13.14 12.31 13.08
N VAL A 129 12.63 12.09 11.86
CA VAL A 129 13.14 12.72 10.62
C VAL A 129 12.82 14.22 10.62
N LEU A 130 11.57 14.58 10.98
CA LEU A 130 11.15 15.97 11.12
C LEU A 130 11.89 16.66 12.27
N ALA A 131 12.07 16.00 13.43
CA ALA A 131 12.85 16.55 14.54
C ALA A 131 14.30 16.90 14.13
N VAL A 132 14.94 16.04 13.34
CA VAL A 132 16.29 16.27 12.80
C VAL A 132 16.33 17.42 11.77
N LEU A 133 15.30 17.55 10.93
CA LEU A 133 15.17 18.63 9.95
C LEU A 133 14.92 19.99 10.62
N HIS A 134 13.89 20.06 11.48
CA HIS A 134 13.50 21.24 12.25
C HIS A 134 14.62 21.70 13.18
N GLY A 135 15.36 20.76 13.77
CA GLY A 135 16.56 21.04 14.59
C GLY A 135 17.73 21.71 13.86
N ARG A 136 17.66 21.87 12.52
CA ARG A 136 18.59 22.71 11.73
C ARG A 136 17.97 24.04 11.27
N GLY A 137 16.80 24.41 11.78
CA GLY A 137 16.08 25.61 11.36
C GLY A 137 15.68 25.54 9.89
N VAL A 138 15.21 24.38 9.45
CA VAL A 138 14.73 24.10 8.10
C VAL A 138 13.33 23.50 8.20
N VAL A 139 12.40 23.97 7.38
CA VAL A 139 11.02 23.49 7.25
C VAL A 139 10.85 22.89 5.85
N HIS A 140 10.12 21.78 5.74
CA HIS A 140 9.90 21.09 4.47
C HIS A 140 8.90 21.83 3.57
N GLY A 141 7.80 22.31 4.16
CA GLY A 141 6.79 23.14 3.50
C GLY A 141 5.78 22.38 2.61
N ASP A 142 5.86 21.04 2.58
CA ASP A 142 4.97 20.18 1.76
C ASP A 142 4.97 18.71 2.24
N VAL A 143 4.71 18.48 3.54
CA VAL A 143 4.62 17.10 4.07
C VAL A 143 3.28 16.47 3.67
N ASN A 144 3.32 15.51 2.76
CA ASN A 144 2.15 14.81 2.20
C ASN A 144 2.51 13.38 1.73
N PRO A 145 1.54 12.48 1.44
CA PRO A 145 1.79 11.10 1.02
C PRO A 145 2.64 10.90 -0.25
N ARG A 146 2.67 11.87 -1.17
CA ARG A 146 3.49 11.81 -2.40
C ARG A 146 4.96 12.10 -2.12
N ASN A 147 5.23 12.94 -1.13
CA ASN A 147 6.56 13.28 -0.65
C ASN A 147 7.09 12.29 0.42
N LEU A 148 6.38 11.19 0.65
CA LEU A 148 6.75 10.14 1.58
C LEU A 148 6.88 8.80 0.84
N LEU A 149 8.04 8.18 0.94
CA LEU A 149 8.36 6.91 0.26
C LEU A 149 8.56 5.80 1.27
N ARG A 150 7.84 4.68 1.15
CA ARG A 150 8.18 3.46 1.87
C ARG A 150 9.31 2.75 1.14
N ARG A 151 10.51 2.73 1.73
CA ARG A 151 11.71 2.14 1.10
C ARG A 151 11.63 0.62 1.01
N ASN A 152 12.04 0.06 -0.12
CA ASN A 152 11.97 -1.38 -0.39
C ASN A 152 12.92 -2.24 0.47
N SER A 153 14.08 -1.71 0.88
CA SER A 153 15.13 -2.48 1.57
C SER A 153 14.83 -2.81 3.03
N ASP A 154 14.12 -1.92 3.74
CA ASP A 154 13.84 -2.03 5.18
C ASP A 154 12.39 -1.68 5.56
N GLY A 155 11.59 -1.13 4.64
CA GLY A 155 10.20 -0.76 4.87
C GLY A 155 10.00 0.56 5.60
N LEU A 156 11.07 1.32 5.90
CA LEU A 156 10.98 2.60 6.59
C LEU A 156 10.44 3.73 5.68
N PRO A 157 9.70 4.72 6.23
CA PRO A 157 9.32 5.91 5.51
C PRO A 157 10.52 6.84 5.33
N VAL A 158 10.73 7.33 4.12
CA VAL A 158 11.78 8.28 3.72
C VAL A 158 11.10 9.56 3.25
N LEU A 159 11.52 10.69 3.81
CA LEU A 159 11.00 12.01 3.41
C LEU A 159 11.73 12.48 2.15
N LEU A 160 10.95 12.79 1.12
CA LEU A 160 11.42 13.19 -0.21
C LEU A 160 10.91 14.59 -0.56
N ASP A 161 11.63 15.21 -1.48
CA ASP A 161 11.25 16.41 -2.21
C ASP A 161 11.21 17.73 -1.42
N PHE A 162 12.38 18.35 -1.37
CA PHE A 162 12.65 19.63 -0.72
C PHE A 162 12.40 20.82 -1.66
N GLY A 163 11.47 20.69 -2.62
CA GLY A 163 11.12 21.75 -3.59
C GLY A 163 10.69 23.06 -2.92
N LEU A 164 9.96 22.98 -1.80
CA LEU A 164 9.46 24.12 -1.03
C LEU A 164 10.22 24.36 0.29
N VAL A 165 11.47 23.88 0.36
CA VAL A 165 12.31 24.06 1.55
C VAL A 165 12.51 25.53 1.91
N GLN A 166 12.28 25.84 3.19
CA GLN A 166 12.34 27.19 3.76
C GLN A 166 13.12 27.17 5.09
N GLY A 167 13.59 28.31 5.54
CA GLY A 167 14.06 28.51 6.91
C GLY A 167 12.89 28.76 7.86
N ASP A 168 13.08 28.39 9.13
CA ASP A 168 12.18 28.82 10.20
C ASP A 168 12.20 30.36 10.31
N GLY A 169 11.01 30.97 10.24
CA GLY A 169 10.82 32.43 10.18
C GLY A 169 10.88 33.07 8.79
N ASP A 170 11.13 32.34 7.70
CA ASP A 170 11.07 32.89 6.34
C ASP A 170 9.61 33.19 5.91
N SER A 171 9.44 34.11 4.95
CA SER A 171 8.14 34.37 4.31
C SER A 171 7.62 33.11 3.60
N PRO A 172 6.33 32.75 3.75
CA PRO A 172 5.80 31.50 3.22
C PRO A 172 5.75 31.49 1.70
N LEU A 173 6.16 30.37 1.11
CA LEU A 173 6.05 30.14 -0.33
C LEU A 173 4.64 29.67 -0.75
N PRO A 174 4.15 30.13 -1.92
CA PRO A 174 3.03 29.50 -2.60
C PRO A 174 3.44 28.15 -3.22
N GLY A 175 2.46 27.31 -3.53
CA GLY A 175 2.68 26.05 -4.27
C GLY A 175 2.73 24.78 -3.41
N ALA A 176 2.49 24.87 -2.10
CA ALA A 176 2.26 23.69 -1.26
C ALA A 176 1.03 22.89 -1.74
N THR A 177 1.04 21.58 -1.55
CA THR A 177 -0.03 20.70 -2.06
C THR A 177 -1.38 21.06 -1.41
N PRO A 178 -2.45 21.30 -2.20
CA PRO A 178 -3.77 21.65 -1.67
C PRO A 178 -4.24 20.73 -0.55
N GLY A 179 -4.83 21.32 0.48
CA GLY A 179 -5.39 20.61 1.62
C GLY A 179 -4.40 20.07 2.66
N TYR A 180 -3.08 20.08 2.44
CA TYR A 180 -2.10 19.65 3.48
C TYR A 180 -1.58 20.82 4.34
N ALA A 181 -1.37 21.98 3.72
CA ALA A 181 -0.89 23.18 4.40
C ALA A 181 -1.95 23.79 5.35
N PRO A 182 -1.56 24.31 6.54
CA PRO A 182 -2.48 25.01 7.44
C PRO A 182 -2.96 26.34 6.85
N ARG A 183 -4.12 26.82 7.29
CA ARG A 183 -4.70 28.10 6.84
C ARG A 183 -3.76 29.28 7.13
N ALA A 184 -2.96 29.20 8.19
CA ALA A 184 -1.85 30.11 8.48
C ALA A 184 -0.92 30.40 7.29
N GLN A 185 -0.53 29.38 6.52
CA GLN A 185 0.34 29.57 5.35
C GLN A 185 -0.38 30.36 4.25
N GLY A 186 -1.69 30.14 4.07
CA GLY A 186 -2.53 30.95 3.19
C GLY A 186 -2.78 32.39 3.70
N ARG A 187 -2.70 32.61 5.01
CA ARG A 187 -2.72 33.93 5.67
C ARG A 187 -1.38 34.69 5.60
N GLN A 188 -0.38 34.10 4.96
CA GLN A 188 1.00 34.61 4.87
C GLN A 188 1.75 34.67 6.21
N ASP A 189 1.36 33.85 7.19
CA ASP A 189 2.10 33.70 8.45
C ASP A 189 3.50 33.10 8.17
N ALA A 190 4.52 33.53 8.92
CA ALA A 190 5.91 33.09 8.71
C ALA A 190 6.05 31.55 8.81
N CYS A 191 6.88 30.98 7.93
CA CYS A 191 7.10 29.55 7.85
C CYS A 191 7.68 29.01 9.16
N ALA A 192 7.11 27.92 9.68
CA ALA A 192 7.52 27.36 10.97
C ALA A 192 7.30 25.85 11.06
N ALA A 193 8.09 25.18 11.91
CA ALA A 193 8.11 23.72 12.08
C ALA A 193 6.72 23.07 12.32
N TRP A 194 5.82 23.76 13.03
CA TRP A 194 4.47 23.27 13.31
C TRP A 194 3.60 23.11 12.03
N MET A 195 3.92 23.82 10.94
CA MET A 195 3.19 23.69 9.67
C MET A 195 3.45 22.33 8.99
N ASP A 196 4.67 21.80 9.09
CA ASP A 196 4.99 20.43 8.66
C ASP A 196 4.27 19.39 9.53
N LEU A 197 4.10 19.67 10.84
CA LEU A 197 3.36 18.80 11.76
C LEU A 197 1.86 18.77 11.41
N HIS A 198 1.28 19.90 11.03
CA HIS A 198 -0.09 19.95 10.51
C HIS A 198 -0.23 19.12 9.23
N GLY A 199 0.68 19.28 8.26
CA GLY A 199 0.68 18.47 7.03
C GLY A 199 0.84 16.96 7.31
N LEU A 200 1.62 16.60 8.33
CA LEU A 200 1.72 15.21 8.81
C LEU A 200 0.42 14.71 9.47
N GLY A 201 -0.30 15.55 10.21
CA GLY A 201 -1.63 15.26 10.76
C GLY A 201 -2.66 14.98 9.65
N VAL A 202 -2.70 15.84 8.61
CA VAL A 202 -3.58 15.62 7.44
C VAL A 202 -3.18 14.34 6.71
N THR A 203 -1.88 14.09 6.53
CA THR A 203 -1.34 12.84 5.97
C THR A 203 -1.86 11.62 6.73
N ALA A 204 -1.86 11.65 8.07
CA ALA A 204 -2.38 10.55 8.87
C ALA A 204 -3.87 10.28 8.61
N LEU A 205 -4.71 11.32 8.59
CA LEU A 205 -6.15 11.18 8.27
C LEU A 205 -6.39 10.68 6.84
N VAL A 206 -5.63 11.17 5.84
CA VAL A 206 -5.71 10.70 4.45
C VAL A 206 -5.38 9.21 4.34
N LEU A 207 -4.36 8.72 5.05
CA LEU A 207 -3.99 7.31 5.07
C LEU A 207 -5.04 6.42 5.75
N LEU A 208 -5.63 6.89 6.87
CA LEU A 208 -6.67 6.18 7.62
C LEU A 208 -8.01 6.10 6.88
N THR A 209 -8.43 7.18 6.21
CA THR A 209 -9.75 7.28 5.55
C THR A 209 -9.73 6.89 4.07
N GLY A 210 -8.57 7.00 3.43
CA GLY A 210 -8.44 6.97 1.97
C GLY A 210 -9.19 8.08 1.24
N GLN A 211 -9.64 9.12 1.95
CA GLN A 211 -10.31 10.29 1.37
C GLN A 211 -9.27 11.33 0.92
N ALA A 212 -9.69 12.25 0.05
CA ALA A 212 -8.85 13.35 -0.39
C ALA A 212 -8.81 14.45 0.71
N PRO A 213 -7.71 15.20 0.87
CA PRO A 213 -7.59 16.18 1.96
C PRO A 213 -8.68 17.27 1.89
N GLU A 214 -9.14 17.63 0.69
CA GLU A 214 -10.24 18.59 0.48
C GLU A 214 -11.58 18.08 1.02
N SER A 215 -11.79 16.76 1.05
CA SER A 215 -12.98 16.14 1.69
C SER A 215 -12.84 15.98 3.20
N LEU A 216 -11.62 16.06 3.74
CA LEU A 216 -11.36 16.07 5.19
C LEU A 216 -11.52 17.49 5.77
N ILE A 217 -11.20 18.52 4.97
CA ILE A 217 -11.29 19.94 5.33
C ILE A 217 -12.59 20.52 4.78
N ALA A 218 -13.71 20.21 5.44
CA ALA A 218 -14.90 21.03 5.28
C ALA A 218 -14.63 22.43 5.86
N ALA A 219 -15.02 23.49 5.14
CA ALA A 219 -14.66 24.87 5.48
C ALA A 219 -15.06 25.28 6.91
N ASP A 220 -16.19 24.72 7.38
CA ASP A 220 -16.91 25.13 8.59
C ASP A 220 -17.00 24.02 9.67
N ALA A 221 -16.34 22.87 9.47
CA ALA A 221 -16.40 21.76 10.41
C ALA A 221 -15.52 22.00 11.64
N VAL A 222 -16.09 21.77 12.82
CA VAL A 222 -15.38 21.81 14.12
C VAL A 222 -14.56 20.52 14.34
N ASP A 223 -15.07 19.39 13.84
CA ASP A 223 -14.50 18.06 14.04
C ASP A 223 -13.95 17.49 12.73
N TRP A 224 -12.81 16.80 12.81
CA TRP A 224 -12.22 16.08 11.68
C TRP A 224 -12.95 14.74 11.43
N PRO A 225 -13.19 14.33 10.17
CA PRO A 225 -13.84 13.07 9.87
C PRO A 225 -12.92 11.88 10.14
N TRP A 226 -13.16 11.21 11.27
CA TRP A 226 -12.51 9.97 11.66
C TRP A 226 -13.22 8.75 11.07
N PRO A 227 -12.49 7.69 10.65
CA PRO A 227 -13.11 6.43 10.25
C PRO A 227 -13.86 5.79 11.42
N GLU A 228 -15.05 5.26 11.14
CA GLU A 228 -15.83 4.48 12.11
C GLU A 228 -15.20 3.09 12.30
N GLY A 229 -14.78 2.75 13.52
CA GLY A 229 -14.21 1.45 13.84
C GLY A 229 -13.88 1.28 15.33
N PRO A 230 -13.87 0.04 15.86
CA PRO A 230 -13.74 -0.22 17.30
C PRO A 230 -12.30 -0.13 17.86
N ASP A 231 -11.27 -0.09 17.00
CA ASP A 231 -9.85 -0.24 17.39
C ASP A 231 -9.02 1.06 17.36
N LEU A 232 -9.67 2.23 17.33
CA LEU A 232 -8.96 3.51 17.39
C LEU A 232 -8.81 3.98 18.84
N ASP A 233 -7.58 3.91 19.36
CA ASP A 233 -7.25 4.39 20.70
C ASP A 233 -7.51 5.91 20.85
N ASN A 234 -8.05 6.33 22.01
CA ASN A 234 -8.42 7.73 22.26
C ASN A 234 -7.20 8.65 22.36
N ASP A 235 -6.08 8.17 22.89
CA ASP A 235 -4.84 8.96 23.00
C ASP A 235 -4.19 9.10 21.60
N PHE A 236 -4.34 8.08 20.74
CA PHE A 236 -3.96 8.19 19.33
C PHE A 236 -4.77 9.26 18.59
N ARG A 237 -6.10 9.25 18.76
CA ARG A 237 -7.00 10.28 18.21
C ARG A 237 -6.59 11.67 18.68
N ALA A 238 -6.47 11.87 20.00
CA ALA A 238 -6.13 13.15 20.60
C ALA A 238 -4.76 13.67 20.11
N ALA A 239 -3.77 12.79 19.93
CA ALA A 239 -2.47 13.18 19.38
C ALA A 239 -2.56 13.66 17.91
N VAL A 240 -3.38 13.03 17.07
CA VAL A 240 -3.55 13.47 15.67
C VAL A 240 -4.41 14.74 15.58
N GLU A 241 -5.47 14.87 16.38
CA GLU A 241 -6.23 16.12 16.49
C GLU A 241 -5.36 17.28 16.96
N ARG A 242 -4.41 17.01 17.87
CA ARG A 242 -3.43 17.99 18.34
C ARG A 242 -2.37 18.35 17.29
N LEU A 243 -2.03 17.44 16.37
CA LEU A 243 -1.22 17.76 15.18
C LEU A 243 -1.94 18.71 14.22
N LEU A 244 -3.26 18.57 14.11
CA LEU A 244 -4.12 19.34 13.20
C LEU A 244 -4.54 20.72 13.75
N SER A 245 -4.17 21.04 14.99
CA SER A 245 -4.55 22.31 15.61
C SER A 245 -3.70 23.48 15.08
N GLU A 246 -4.34 24.56 14.64
CA GLU A 246 -3.67 25.82 14.33
C GLU A 246 -3.46 26.71 15.57
N ASP A 247 -4.12 26.44 16.71
CA ASP A 247 -4.01 27.26 17.92
C ASP A 247 -2.67 27.01 18.64
N PRO A 248 -1.81 28.04 18.84
CA PRO A 248 -0.56 27.93 19.58
C PRO A 248 -0.67 27.32 20.99
N GLN A 249 -1.82 27.44 21.67
CA GLN A 249 -2.01 26.89 23.02
C GLN A 249 -2.31 25.38 23.00
N HIS A 250 -2.96 24.91 21.93
CA HIS A 250 -3.38 23.52 21.82
C HIS A 250 -2.41 22.67 21.01
N ARG A 251 -1.80 23.20 19.93
CA ARG A 251 -0.93 22.44 19.02
C ARG A 251 0.37 21.93 19.66
N PHE A 252 1.08 21.06 18.94
CA PHE A 252 2.45 20.68 19.30
C PHE A 252 3.46 21.74 18.82
N ALA A 253 4.49 22.02 19.64
CA ALA A 253 5.55 22.95 19.27
C ALA A 253 6.68 22.26 18.50
N ALA A 254 6.95 20.97 18.77
CA ALA A 254 8.04 20.21 18.16
C ALA A 254 7.69 18.75 17.89
N ALA A 255 8.29 18.17 16.85
CA ALA A 255 8.12 16.76 16.46
C ALA A 255 8.46 15.75 17.59
N SER A 256 9.37 16.12 18.50
CA SER A 256 9.72 15.31 19.68
C SER A 256 8.58 15.21 20.70
N GLU A 257 7.76 16.24 20.86
CA GLU A 257 6.60 16.23 21.76
C GLU A 257 5.51 15.30 21.22
N VAL A 258 5.30 15.32 19.90
CA VAL A 258 4.39 14.41 19.20
C VAL A 258 4.86 12.97 19.39
N LEU A 259 6.16 12.71 19.20
CA LEU A 259 6.73 11.37 19.36
C LEU A 259 6.53 10.85 20.79
N GLN A 260 6.81 11.68 21.80
CA GLN A 260 6.59 11.31 23.21
C GLN A 260 5.13 11.02 23.51
N ALA A 261 4.19 11.81 23.00
CA ALA A 261 2.75 11.55 23.14
C ALA A 261 2.35 10.23 22.46
N LEU A 262 2.84 10.00 21.24
CA LEU A 262 2.56 8.78 20.49
C LEU A 262 3.29 7.54 21.01
N GLU A 263 4.38 7.66 21.78
CA GLU A 263 5.09 6.53 22.40
C GLU A 263 4.28 5.87 23.53
N ALA A 264 3.45 6.64 24.24
CA ALA A 264 2.58 6.14 25.31
C ALA A 264 1.42 5.27 24.78
N VAL A 265 0.97 5.51 23.55
CA VAL A 265 -0.12 4.78 22.90
C VAL A 265 0.24 3.29 22.72
N PRO A 266 -0.59 2.31 23.13
CA PRO A 266 -0.32 0.91 22.84
C PRO A 266 -0.38 0.63 21.33
N MET A 267 0.46 -0.27 20.83
CA MET A 267 0.33 -0.73 19.45
C MET A 267 -0.85 -1.72 19.36
N PRO A 268 -1.86 -1.48 18.49
CA PRO A 268 -3.02 -2.37 18.39
C PRO A 268 -2.62 -3.74 17.81
N ASP A 269 -3.39 -4.78 18.17
CA ASP A 269 -3.13 -6.18 17.77
C ASP A 269 -3.18 -6.38 16.24
N SER A 270 -3.86 -5.50 15.51
CA SER A 270 -3.88 -5.45 14.05
C SER A 270 -3.06 -4.27 13.52
N THR A 271 -1.91 -4.57 12.92
CA THR A 271 -1.05 -3.61 12.21
C THR A 271 -1.10 -3.82 10.69
N GLY A 272 -2.27 -4.20 10.16
CA GLY A 272 -2.48 -4.48 8.73
C GLY A 272 -3.46 -3.53 8.06
N PRO A 273 -3.60 -3.61 6.73
CA PRO A 273 -4.64 -2.88 5.99
C PRO A 273 -6.03 -3.31 6.47
N ILE A 274 -6.91 -2.34 6.67
CA ILE A 274 -8.32 -2.57 7.04
C ILE A 274 -9.24 -2.27 5.84
N ALA A 275 -10.44 -2.86 5.85
CA ALA A 275 -11.47 -2.55 4.88
C ALA A 275 -12.00 -1.13 5.08
N ARG A 276 -12.31 -0.43 3.98
CA ARG A 276 -12.87 0.92 4.03
C ARG A 276 -14.32 0.89 4.55
N SER A 277 -14.67 1.78 5.47
CA SER A 277 -15.96 1.83 6.17
C SER A 277 -17.15 2.29 5.30
N ASP A 278 -16.92 2.72 4.06
CA ASP A 278 -17.92 3.33 3.16
C ASP A 278 -19.00 2.38 2.61
N ARG A 279 -19.34 1.31 3.33
CA ARG A 279 -20.58 0.56 3.11
C ARG A 279 -21.52 0.72 4.29
N THR A 280 -22.46 1.65 4.12
CA THR A 280 -23.87 1.34 4.34
C THR A 280 -24.14 -0.04 3.74
N VAL A 281 -24.25 -1.04 4.60
CA VAL A 281 -24.78 -2.34 4.21
C VAL A 281 -26.22 -2.07 3.78
N ALA A 282 -26.47 -2.15 2.48
CA ALA A 282 -27.83 -2.30 1.98
C ALA A 282 -28.34 -3.64 2.49
N LEU A 283 -28.91 -3.63 3.71
CA LEU A 283 -29.76 -4.69 4.21
C LEU A 283 -30.80 -4.94 3.11
N ALA A 284 -30.76 -6.14 2.52
CA ALA A 284 -31.75 -6.54 1.55
C ALA A 284 -33.13 -6.32 2.18
N PRO A 285 -34.06 -5.58 1.53
CA PRO A 285 -35.36 -5.34 2.12
C PRO A 285 -36.03 -6.68 2.37
N ALA A 286 -36.42 -6.93 3.62
CA ALA A 286 -37.20 -8.10 3.97
C ALA A 286 -38.46 -8.10 3.10
N ALA A 287 -38.71 -9.20 2.39
CA ALA A 287 -39.89 -9.33 1.56
C ALA A 287 -41.14 -9.23 2.46
N PRO A 288 -42.09 -8.31 2.17
CA PRO A 288 -43.32 -8.26 2.93
C PRO A 288 -44.19 -9.47 2.58
N ASP A 289 -44.72 -10.15 3.60
CA ASP A 289 -45.67 -11.25 3.44
C ASP A 289 -46.92 -10.77 2.69
N LEU A 290 -47.23 -11.41 1.57
CA LEU A 290 -48.46 -11.19 0.81
C LEU A 290 -49.54 -12.19 1.26
N PRO A 291 -50.70 -11.74 1.77
CA PRO A 291 -51.80 -12.63 2.11
C PRO A 291 -52.53 -13.15 0.86
N ASP A 292 -52.94 -14.41 0.91
CA ASP A 292 -53.65 -15.15 -0.14
C ASP A 292 -55.08 -14.62 -0.35
N LEU A 293 -55.41 -14.20 -1.57
CA LEU A 293 -56.79 -13.93 -2.01
C LEU A 293 -57.03 -14.41 -3.44
N LYS A 294 -57.48 -15.66 -3.57
CA LYS A 294 -58.23 -16.13 -4.74
C LYS A 294 -59.67 -15.57 -4.76
N ALA A 295 -60.18 -15.49 -5.99
CA ALA A 295 -61.59 -15.33 -6.37
C ALA A 295 -62.25 -13.94 -6.22
N ARG A 296 -62.47 -13.30 -7.37
CA ARG A 296 -63.84 -13.26 -7.95
C ARG A 296 -63.82 -12.98 -9.45
N SER A 297 -64.62 -13.74 -10.18
CA SER A 297 -64.85 -13.61 -11.62
C SER A 297 -66.25 -13.05 -11.90
N THR A 298 -66.34 -12.01 -12.72
CA THR A 298 -67.51 -11.66 -13.55
C THR A 298 -66.98 -10.88 -14.74
N GLY A 299 -67.25 -11.34 -15.97
CA GLY A 299 -66.69 -10.76 -17.19
C GLY A 299 -67.65 -9.84 -17.94
N MET A 300 -67.16 -9.27 -19.05
CA MET A 300 -67.96 -8.87 -20.22
C MET A 300 -67.04 -8.74 -21.45
N ASP A 301 -67.67 -8.75 -22.62
CA ASP A 301 -67.19 -9.00 -23.98
C ASP A 301 -66.09 -8.12 -24.62
N VAL A 302 -65.64 -8.60 -25.77
CA VAL A 302 -64.62 -8.11 -26.74
C VAL A 302 -65.34 -7.34 -27.87
N PRO A 303 -64.83 -6.20 -28.41
CA PRO A 303 -63.97 -6.28 -29.60
C PRO A 303 -62.87 -5.19 -29.80
N ASP A 304 -61.69 -5.69 -30.16
CA ASP A 304 -60.84 -5.35 -31.32
C ASP A 304 -60.67 -3.86 -31.76
N ALA A 305 -59.46 -3.31 -31.56
CA ALA A 305 -58.88 -2.27 -32.44
C ALA A 305 -57.35 -2.04 -32.22
N ALA A 306 -56.59 -2.17 -33.31
CA ALA A 306 -55.43 -1.36 -33.72
C ALA A 306 -54.25 -1.05 -32.75
N GLY A 307 -53.07 -1.57 -33.12
CA GLY A 307 -51.92 -0.70 -33.46
C GLY A 307 -50.93 -0.31 -32.36
N SER A 308 -49.76 -0.96 -32.34
CA SER A 308 -48.54 -0.42 -31.72
C SER A 308 -47.39 -0.36 -32.73
N VAL A 309 -46.67 0.77 -32.75
CA VAL A 309 -45.58 1.07 -33.67
C VAL A 309 -44.23 0.90 -32.94
N PRO A 310 -43.24 0.18 -33.50
CA PRO A 310 -41.90 0.11 -32.92
C PRO A 310 -41.00 1.29 -33.36
N VAL A 311 -40.21 1.81 -32.43
CA VAL A 311 -39.22 2.88 -32.66
C VAL A 311 -37.90 2.29 -33.20
N GLN A 312 -37.27 2.98 -34.16
CA GLN A 312 -36.05 2.51 -34.85
C GLN A 312 -34.73 2.91 -34.16
N PRO A 313 -33.65 2.12 -34.31
CA PRO A 313 -32.29 2.55 -33.99
C PRO A 313 -31.65 3.42 -35.10
N ARG A 314 -30.67 4.24 -34.71
CA ARG A 314 -30.05 5.33 -35.50
C ARG A 314 -28.97 4.82 -36.47
N ARG A 315 -28.86 5.44 -37.65
CA ARG A 315 -27.88 5.08 -38.71
C ARG A 315 -26.55 5.84 -38.56
N LEU A 316 -25.44 5.19 -38.92
CA LEU A 316 -24.15 5.82 -39.22
C LEU A 316 -24.05 6.21 -40.71
N SER A 317 -23.15 7.14 -41.06
CA SER A 317 -23.13 7.85 -42.36
C SER A 317 -22.00 7.44 -43.30
N ARG A 318 -22.19 7.71 -44.60
CA ARG A 318 -21.39 7.23 -45.75
C ARG A 318 -19.98 7.84 -45.93
N ALA A 319 -19.30 8.26 -44.87
CA ALA A 319 -17.99 8.91 -44.97
C ALA A 319 -16.80 7.93 -44.98
N GLU A 320 -16.94 6.75 -44.38
CA GLU A 320 -15.81 5.85 -44.10
C GLU A 320 -15.53 4.79 -45.20
N GLU A 321 -16.38 4.68 -46.22
CA GLU A 321 -16.27 3.66 -47.29
C GLU A 321 -15.25 3.99 -48.40
N ARG A 322 -14.50 5.11 -48.32
CA ARG A 322 -13.71 5.63 -49.45
C ARG A 322 -12.21 5.40 -49.47
N GLU A 323 -11.61 4.76 -48.45
CA GLU A 323 -10.13 4.73 -48.31
C GLU A 323 -9.47 3.34 -48.29
N LYS A 324 -10.11 2.29 -48.82
CA LYS A 324 -9.48 0.95 -48.98
C LYS A 324 -9.62 0.36 -50.40
N GLY A 325 -9.46 1.23 -51.40
CA GLY A 325 -9.70 0.94 -52.82
C GLY A 325 -8.47 1.00 -53.74
N ALA A 326 -7.27 0.60 -53.31
CA ALA A 326 -6.12 0.52 -54.21
C ALA A 326 -4.99 -0.43 -53.76
N GLU A 327 -5.03 -1.72 -54.13
CA GLU A 327 -3.82 -2.57 -54.22
C GLU A 327 -4.02 -3.86 -55.06
N GLY A 328 -4.57 -3.72 -56.27
CA GLY A 328 -4.79 -4.85 -57.19
C GLY A 328 -3.67 -5.05 -58.20
N ARG A 329 -2.62 -5.85 -57.92
CA ARG A 329 -1.59 -6.17 -58.94
C ARG A 329 -0.79 -7.49 -58.82
N LEU A 330 -1.29 -8.54 -58.16
CA LEU A 330 -0.59 -9.85 -58.10
C LEU A 330 -1.45 -11.10 -58.44
N TRP A 331 -2.72 -10.93 -58.81
CA TRP A 331 -3.64 -12.04 -59.09
C TRP A 331 -3.21 -13.09 -60.15
N PRO A 332 -2.53 -12.76 -61.28
CA PRO A 332 -2.23 -13.78 -62.31
C PRO A 332 -1.20 -14.83 -61.86
N VAL A 333 -0.35 -14.55 -60.86
CA VAL A 333 0.64 -15.52 -60.36
C VAL A 333 -0.03 -16.57 -59.45
N VAL A 334 -0.99 -16.15 -58.64
CA VAL A 334 -1.74 -17.03 -57.72
C VAL A 334 -2.59 -18.04 -58.52
N ALA A 335 -3.21 -17.61 -59.62
CA ALA A 335 -3.98 -18.48 -60.51
C ALA A 335 -3.12 -19.60 -61.15
N ALA A 336 -1.88 -19.30 -61.54
CA ALA A 336 -0.97 -20.28 -62.13
C ALA A 336 -0.53 -21.36 -61.12
N LEU A 337 -0.25 -20.97 -59.87
CA LEU A 337 0.12 -21.90 -58.79
C LEU A 337 -1.03 -22.83 -58.40
N ALA A 338 -2.26 -22.30 -58.32
CA ALA A 338 -3.45 -23.10 -58.03
C ALA A 338 -3.71 -24.19 -59.09
N LEU A 339 -3.50 -23.88 -60.37
CA LEU A 339 -3.67 -24.84 -61.46
C LEU A 339 -2.64 -25.99 -61.38
N SER A 340 -1.40 -25.69 -61.00
CA SER A 340 -0.33 -26.69 -60.85
C SER A 340 -0.61 -27.67 -59.70
N ALA A 341 -1.13 -27.17 -58.57
CA ALA A 341 -1.52 -28.00 -57.42
C ALA A 341 -2.67 -28.99 -57.73
N LEU A 342 -3.64 -28.58 -58.56
CA LEU A 342 -4.74 -29.45 -59.01
C LEU A 342 -4.27 -30.59 -59.92
N VAL A 343 -3.31 -30.35 -60.82
CA VAL A 343 -2.73 -31.41 -61.65
C VAL A 343 -1.91 -32.41 -60.81
N GLY A 344 -1.11 -31.92 -59.85
CA GLY A 344 -0.34 -32.77 -58.95
C GLY A 344 -1.20 -33.69 -58.07
N THR A 345 -2.32 -33.18 -57.54
CA THR A 345 -3.25 -33.96 -56.71
C THR A 345 -4.03 -35.01 -57.51
N ALA A 346 -4.42 -34.71 -58.76
CA ALA A 346 -5.06 -35.70 -59.64
C ALA A 346 -4.14 -36.89 -59.97
N ILE A 347 -2.85 -36.63 -60.25
CA ILE A 347 -1.85 -37.67 -60.52
C ILE A 347 -1.60 -38.53 -59.26
N GLY A 348 -1.49 -37.90 -58.09
CA GLY A 348 -1.34 -38.61 -56.81
C GLY A 348 -2.50 -39.58 -56.52
N TRP A 349 -3.74 -39.16 -56.75
CA TRP A 349 -4.93 -39.99 -56.52
C TRP A 349 -5.04 -41.16 -57.51
N TYR A 350 -4.62 -40.97 -58.77
CA TYR A 350 -4.58 -42.04 -59.76
C TYR A 350 -3.53 -43.12 -59.44
N LEU A 351 -2.40 -42.75 -58.82
CA LEU A 351 -1.38 -43.70 -58.39
C LEU A 351 -1.77 -44.44 -57.10
N LEU A 352 -2.45 -43.78 -56.16
CA LEU A 352 -2.90 -44.38 -54.89
C LEU A 352 -4.11 -45.32 -55.04
N SER A 353 -4.92 -45.18 -56.10
CA SER A 353 -6.13 -45.99 -56.32
C SER A 353 -5.87 -47.39 -56.91
N ARG A 354 -4.62 -47.78 -57.14
CA ARG A 354 -4.25 -49.11 -57.68
C ARG A 354 -3.87 -50.18 -56.64
N GLY A 355 -3.92 -49.89 -55.34
CA GLY A 355 -3.37 -50.79 -54.32
C GLY A 355 -4.13 -50.88 -52.99
N ALA A 356 -5.35 -51.43 -52.98
CA ALA A 356 -5.94 -52.06 -51.78
C ALA A 356 -7.07 -53.04 -52.16
N SER A 357 -7.14 -54.18 -51.47
CA SER A 357 -8.06 -55.28 -51.78
C SER A 357 -9.32 -55.32 -50.90
N ARG A 358 -10.30 -56.12 -51.33
CA ARG A 358 -11.68 -56.21 -50.79
C ARG A 358 -11.77 -56.70 -49.33
N GLY A 359 -12.75 -56.18 -48.60
CA GLY A 359 -13.30 -56.72 -47.35
C GLY A 359 -14.79 -56.33 -47.18
N THR A 360 -15.66 -57.30 -46.92
CA THR A 360 -17.12 -57.25 -47.17
C THR A 360 -17.95 -56.47 -46.13
N ALA A 361 -19.08 -55.89 -46.54
CA ALA A 361 -20.12 -55.28 -45.68
C ALA A 361 -21.08 -56.31 -45.06
N PRO A 362 -22.02 -55.86 -44.19
CA PRO A 362 -23.43 -55.95 -44.61
C PRO A 362 -24.36 -54.77 -44.24
N SER A 363 -25.28 -54.48 -45.16
CA SER A 363 -26.72 -54.20 -44.97
C SER A 363 -27.24 -53.00 -44.15
N THR A 364 -27.38 -51.87 -44.85
CA THR A 364 -28.60 -51.03 -44.97
C THR A 364 -29.79 -51.21 -44.00
N SER A 365 -30.23 -50.13 -43.34
CA SER A 365 -31.44 -49.34 -43.72
C SER A 365 -32.14 -48.65 -42.53
N ARG A 366 -32.14 -47.31 -42.52
CA ARG A 366 -33.31 -46.43 -42.32
C ARG A 366 -32.87 -44.97 -42.26
N ASP A 367 -33.57 -44.12 -42.99
CA ASP A 367 -33.33 -42.67 -43.04
C ASP A 367 -33.67 -42.00 -41.71
N VAL A 368 -32.75 -41.17 -41.21
CA VAL A 368 -33.08 -40.06 -40.32
C VAL A 368 -32.29 -38.84 -40.77
N VAL A 369 -33.03 -37.77 -41.07
CA VAL A 369 -32.55 -36.44 -41.47
C VAL A 369 -31.70 -35.83 -40.36
N GLY A 370 -30.61 -35.13 -40.74
CA GLY A 370 -29.97 -34.14 -39.88
C GLY A 370 -28.94 -34.67 -38.88
N ARG A 371 -27.72 -34.93 -39.35
CA ARG A 371 -26.51 -34.69 -38.53
C ARG A 371 -25.88 -33.37 -38.98
N PRO A 372 -25.58 -32.43 -38.08
CA PRO A 372 -24.73 -31.29 -38.43
C PRO A 372 -23.34 -31.82 -38.83
N PRO A 373 -22.56 -31.07 -39.65
CA PRO A 373 -21.21 -31.47 -40.00
C PRO A 373 -20.38 -31.64 -38.72
N SER A 374 -19.50 -32.64 -38.72
CA SER A 374 -18.48 -32.79 -37.68
C SER A 374 -17.62 -31.53 -37.68
N VAL A 375 -17.82 -30.68 -36.66
CA VAL A 375 -17.06 -29.45 -36.48
C VAL A 375 -15.62 -29.84 -36.16
N SER A 376 -14.76 -29.76 -37.17
CA SER A 376 -13.32 -29.69 -36.94
C SER A 376 -13.03 -28.42 -36.14
N LEU A 377 -12.20 -28.53 -35.10
CA LEU A 377 -11.71 -27.38 -34.34
C LEU A 377 -11.11 -26.32 -35.31
N PRO A 378 -11.28 -25.01 -35.04
CA PRO A 378 -10.64 -23.96 -35.83
C PRO A 378 -9.12 -24.21 -35.94
N PRO A 379 -8.47 -23.93 -37.09
CA PRO A 379 -7.04 -24.21 -37.27
C PRO A 379 -6.16 -23.63 -36.15
N ALA A 380 -6.44 -22.41 -35.70
CA ALA A 380 -5.73 -21.79 -34.59
C ALA A 380 -5.84 -22.58 -33.25
N GLU A 381 -7.01 -23.12 -32.91
CA GLU A 381 -7.18 -23.95 -31.70
C GLU A 381 -6.42 -25.29 -31.82
N VAL A 382 -6.24 -25.80 -33.05
CA VAL A 382 -5.43 -26.99 -33.32
C VAL A 382 -3.94 -26.67 -33.17
N ASP A 383 -3.49 -25.52 -33.68
CA ASP A 383 -2.10 -25.07 -33.58
C ASP A 383 -1.70 -24.78 -32.13
N GLU A 384 -2.54 -24.07 -31.35
CA GLU A 384 -2.36 -23.85 -29.90
C GLU A 384 -2.21 -25.18 -29.15
N ARG A 385 -3.08 -26.15 -29.42
CA ARG A 385 -3.02 -27.47 -28.77
C ARG A 385 -1.78 -28.27 -29.17
N GLN A 386 -1.27 -28.09 -30.38
CA GLN A 386 0.01 -28.68 -30.81
C GLN A 386 1.22 -28.00 -30.13
N GLN A 387 1.18 -26.68 -29.95
CA GLN A 387 2.21 -25.92 -29.23
C GLN A 387 2.28 -26.32 -27.74
N LEU A 388 1.14 -26.45 -27.07
CA LEU A 388 1.08 -26.96 -25.69
C LEU A 388 1.71 -28.36 -25.57
N LEU A 389 1.38 -29.27 -26.51
CA LEU A 389 1.91 -30.64 -26.52
C LEU A 389 3.41 -30.72 -26.88
N SER A 390 3.92 -29.79 -27.69
CA SER A 390 5.36 -29.72 -27.99
C SER A 390 6.15 -29.14 -26.81
N ARG A 391 5.60 -28.13 -26.13
CA ARG A 391 6.19 -27.53 -24.92
C ARG A 391 6.22 -28.52 -23.74
N LEU A 392 5.14 -29.25 -23.48
CA LEU A 392 5.12 -30.34 -22.48
C LEU A 392 6.18 -31.43 -22.77
N ARG A 393 6.39 -31.76 -24.06
CA ARG A 393 7.43 -32.72 -24.48
C ARG A 393 8.84 -32.15 -24.26
N ALA A 394 9.07 -30.87 -24.55
CA ALA A 394 10.34 -30.20 -24.28
C ALA A 394 10.65 -30.12 -22.77
N LEU A 395 9.62 -29.93 -21.94
CA LEU A 395 9.70 -29.91 -20.48
C LEU A 395 9.75 -31.31 -19.84
N GLN A 396 9.61 -32.38 -20.63
CA GLN A 396 9.59 -33.79 -20.20
C GLN A 396 8.47 -34.16 -19.20
N VAL A 397 7.39 -33.37 -19.14
CA VAL A 397 6.29 -33.57 -18.18
C VAL A 397 5.34 -34.67 -18.65
N ASP A 398 4.83 -35.51 -17.75
CA ASP A 398 3.81 -36.50 -18.13
C ASP A 398 2.51 -35.83 -18.63
N ARG A 399 2.21 -36.07 -19.90
CA ARG A 399 1.02 -35.53 -20.58
C ARG A 399 -0.28 -35.97 -19.90
N SER A 400 -0.36 -37.21 -19.42
CA SER A 400 -1.62 -37.77 -18.91
C SER A 400 -2.00 -37.18 -17.55
N TRP A 401 -0.99 -36.92 -16.71
CA TRP A 401 -1.13 -36.22 -15.44
C TRP A 401 -1.40 -34.72 -15.65
N PHE A 402 -0.67 -34.06 -16.55
CA PHE A 402 -0.85 -32.62 -16.80
C PHE A 402 -2.27 -32.31 -17.31
N LEU A 403 -2.82 -33.10 -18.24
CA LEU A 403 -4.20 -32.91 -18.70
C LEU A 403 -5.21 -33.07 -17.55
N LYS A 404 -5.04 -34.09 -16.71
CA LYS A 404 -5.87 -34.27 -15.50
C LYS A 404 -5.76 -33.08 -14.53
N LEU A 405 -4.60 -32.44 -14.41
CA LEU A 405 -4.38 -31.25 -13.58
C LEU A 405 -5.21 -30.06 -14.08
N VAL A 406 -5.14 -29.75 -15.38
CA VAL A 406 -5.92 -28.66 -15.99
C VAL A 406 -7.42 -28.97 -15.91
N ASP A 407 -7.83 -30.20 -16.23
CA ASP A 407 -9.21 -30.66 -16.11
C ASP A 407 -9.74 -30.50 -14.67
N SER A 408 -8.99 -30.97 -13.67
CA SER A 408 -9.37 -30.84 -12.26
C SER A 408 -9.46 -29.37 -11.81
N SER A 409 -8.58 -28.52 -12.33
CA SER A 409 -8.54 -27.08 -12.04
C SER A 409 -9.70 -26.31 -12.66
N LEU A 410 -10.16 -26.72 -13.85
CA LEU A 410 -11.36 -26.17 -14.46
C LEU A 410 -12.61 -26.56 -13.66
N LEU A 411 -12.70 -27.83 -13.27
CA LEU A 411 -13.82 -28.37 -12.49
C LEU A 411 -13.94 -27.73 -11.10
N SER A 412 -12.83 -27.51 -10.39
CA SER A 412 -12.84 -26.86 -9.08
C SER A 412 -13.15 -25.36 -9.13
N ARG A 413 -12.83 -24.67 -10.23
CA ARG A 413 -13.04 -23.22 -10.39
C ARG A 413 -14.45 -22.85 -10.83
N PHE A 414 -15.21 -23.79 -11.40
CA PHE A 414 -16.58 -23.56 -11.90
C PHE A 414 -17.59 -24.64 -11.45
N PRO A 415 -17.79 -24.85 -10.13
CA PRO A 415 -18.71 -25.87 -9.60
C PRO A 415 -20.17 -25.63 -10.04
N GLU A 416 -20.59 -24.36 -10.12
CA GLU A 416 -21.90 -23.89 -10.59
C GLU A 416 -22.33 -24.44 -11.97
N ARG A 417 -21.36 -24.88 -12.80
CA ARG A 417 -21.60 -25.35 -14.18
C ARG A 417 -21.69 -26.87 -14.32
N GLY A 418 -21.92 -27.59 -13.20
CA GLY A 418 -22.24 -29.02 -13.21
C GLY A 418 -21.07 -29.93 -13.60
N GLY A 419 -19.82 -29.48 -13.43
CA GLY A 419 -18.64 -30.34 -13.56
C GLY A 419 -18.39 -30.93 -14.96
N ARG A 420 -18.76 -30.22 -16.03
CA ARG A 420 -18.58 -30.68 -17.41
C ARG A 420 -17.29 -30.14 -18.03
N LEU A 421 -16.48 -31.04 -18.61
CA LEU A 421 -15.33 -30.70 -19.46
C LEU A 421 -15.78 -30.19 -20.84
N PRO A 422 -15.00 -29.31 -21.49
CA PRO A 422 -15.33 -28.78 -22.82
C PRO A 422 -15.33 -29.88 -23.89
N LYS A 423 -16.34 -29.84 -24.78
CA LYS A 423 -16.40 -30.65 -25.99
C LYS A 423 -15.86 -29.84 -27.19
N ASP A 424 -15.67 -30.52 -28.31
CA ASP A 424 -15.23 -29.91 -29.58
C ASP A 424 -16.37 -29.20 -30.36
N SER A 425 -17.47 -28.82 -29.69
CA SER A 425 -18.59 -28.08 -30.30
C SER A 425 -18.32 -26.56 -30.33
N LEU A 426 -18.93 -25.84 -31.28
CA LEU A 426 -18.83 -24.37 -31.34
C LEU A 426 -19.35 -23.69 -30.06
N GLU A 427 -20.38 -24.27 -29.42
CA GLU A 427 -20.97 -23.79 -28.17
C GLU A 427 -19.99 -23.79 -26.99
N ASP A 428 -19.10 -24.79 -26.92
CA ASP A 428 -18.13 -24.95 -25.84
C ASP A 428 -16.83 -24.14 -26.08
N ALA A 429 -16.75 -23.33 -27.15
CA ALA A 429 -15.55 -22.55 -27.49
C ALA A 429 -15.08 -21.57 -26.39
N PRO A 430 -15.96 -20.85 -25.66
CA PRO A 430 -15.53 -20.03 -24.52
C PRO A 430 -14.92 -20.86 -23.39
N LEU A 431 -15.40 -22.10 -23.19
CA LEU A 431 -14.89 -22.99 -22.16
C LEU A 431 -13.52 -23.59 -22.56
N ARG A 432 -13.29 -23.84 -23.86
CA ARG A 432 -11.96 -24.24 -24.37
C ARG A 432 -10.92 -23.13 -24.20
N ARG A 433 -11.27 -21.85 -24.41
CA ARG A 433 -10.37 -20.72 -24.12
C ARG A 433 -9.95 -20.70 -22.66
N VAL A 434 -10.91 -20.77 -21.72
CA VAL A 434 -10.60 -20.83 -20.28
C VAL A 434 -9.75 -22.07 -19.92
N TRP A 435 -9.95 -23.20 -20.60
CA TRP A 435 -9.09 -24.38 -20.42
C TRP A 435 -7.65 -24.14 -20.94
N ASN A 436 -7.48 -23.49 -22.11
CA ASN A 436 -6.17 -23.12 -22.65
C ASN A 436 -5.44 -22.12 -21.73
N ASP A 437 -6.15 -21.09 -21.24
CA ASP A 437 -5.61 -20.09 -20.30
C ASP A 437 -5.11 -20.75 -19.01
N LEU A 438 -5.90 -21.68 -18.45
CA LEU A 438 -5.50 -22.48 -17.29
C LEU A 438 -4.30 -23.40 -17.60
N ALA A 439 -4.22 -23.97 -18.79
CA ALA A 439 -3.10 -24.81 -19.19
C ALA A 439 -1.78 -24.01 -19.22
N GLU A 440 -1.77 -22.81 -19.80
CA GLU A 440 -0.59 -21.94 -19.78
C GLU A 440 -0.25 -21.46 -18.36
N GLU A 441 -1.24 -21.13 -17.52
CA GLU A 441 -1.03 -20.78 -16.10
C GLU A 441 -0.32 -21.92 -15.33
N TRP A 442 -0.79 -23.16 -15.49
CA TRP A 442 -0.18 -24.34 -14.86
C TRP A 442 1.21 -24.66 -15.41
N LEU A 443 1.41 -24.47 -16.71
CA LEU A 443 2.69 -24.72 -17.36
C LEU A 443 3.75 -23.72 -16.90
N ALA A 444 3.43 -22.43 -16.80
CA ALA A 444 4.31 -21.39 -16.26
C ALA A 444 4.72 -21.65 -14.80
N ARG A 445 3.88 -22.33 -13.99
CA ARG A 445 4.25 -22.76 -12.63
C ARG A 445 5.20 -23.96 -12.64
N ILE A 446 4.93 -24.95 -13.48
CA ILE A 446 5.81 -26.13 -13.62
C ILE A 446 7.18 -25.75 -14.19
N GLU A 447 7.26 -24.71 -15.03
CA GLU A 447 8.51 -24.14 -15.53
C GLU A 447 9.41 -23.53 -14.43
N GLN A 448 8.94 -23.37 -13.19
CA GLN A 448 9.75 -22.95 -12.03
C GLN A 448 10.50 -24.10 -11.35
N LEU A 449 10.05 -25.35 -11.53
CA LEU A 449 10.66 -26.53 -10.91
C LEU A 449 12.01 -26.89 -11.57
N PRO A 450 12.98 -27.52 -10.87
CA PRO A 450 14.17 -28.09 -11.51
C PRO A 450 13.82 -29.15 -12.57
N PRO A 451 14.56 -29.27 -13.70
CA PRO A 451 14.25 -30.21 -14.78
C PRO A 451 14.11 -31.68 -14.33
N GLY A 452 14.96 -32.12 -13.40
CA GLY A 452 14.90 -33.48 -12.82
C GLY A 452 13.70 -33.76 -11.92
N LEU A 453 12.97 -32.73 -11.48
CA LEU A 453 11.68 -32.90 -10.82
C LEU A 453 10.52 -32.83 -11.83
N ARG A 454 10.60 -31.98 -12.87
CA ARG A 454 9.57 -31.91 -13.94
C ARG A 454 9.32 -33.27 -14.60
N SER A 455 10.39 -33.99 -14.91
CA SER A 455 10.31 -35.32 -15.56
C SER A 455 9.75 -36.43 -14.67
N ARG A 456 9.63 -36.20 -13.36
CA ARG A 456 9.07 -37.14 -12.38
C ARG A 456 7.62 -36.82 -12.00
N LEU A 457 7.06 -35.68 -12.42
CA LEU A 457 5.67 -35.32 -12.15
C LEU A 457 4.71 -36.35 -12.76
N GLY A 458 3.81 -36.88 -11.94
CA GLY A 458 2.95 -38.02 -12.28
C GLY A 458 3.48 -39.38 -11.81
N GLN A 459 4.74 -39.45 -11.34
CA GLN A 459 5.39 -40.65 -10.82
C GLN A 459 5.86 -40.51 -9.36
N LEU A 460 5.79 -39.30 -8.77
CA LEU A 460 6.16 -39.07 -7.38
C LEU A 460 5.16 -39.75 -6.44
N ASN A 461 5.68 -40.34 -5.37
CA ASN A 461 4.89 -41.13 -4.43
C ASN A 461 5.27 -40.84 -2.97
N ASP A 462 4.59 -41.50 -2.02
CA ASP A 462 4.80 -41.27 -0.60
C ASP A 462 6.22 -41.59 -0.09
N ALA A 463 7.00 -42.45 -0.78
CA ALA A 463 8.38 -42.74 -0.39
C ALA A 463 9.31 -41.54 -0.65
N ASP A 464 9.12 -40.81 -1.76
CA ASP A 464 9.90 -39.62 -2.13
C ASP A 464 9.82 -38.50 -1.07
N TRP A 465 8.72 -38.48 -0.32
CA TRP A 465 8.47 -37.56 0.78
C TRP A 465 9.00 -38.09 2.13
N ARG A 466 8.76 -39.37 2.42
CA ARG A 466 9.08 -39.98 3.73
C ARG A 466 10.55 -40.00 4.05
N GLU A 467 11.44 -40.19 3.07
CA GLU A 467 12.88 -40.23 3.33
C GLU A 467 13.44 -38.87 3.81
N PRO A 468 13.21 -37.75 3.11
CA PRO A 468 13.52 -36.40 3.63
C PRO A 468 12.81 -36.06 4.95
N GLN A 469 11.54 -36.46 5.12
CA GLN A 469 10.80 -36.26 6.37
C GLN A 469 11.49 -36.97 7.55
N GLN A 470 11.82 -38.26 7.41
CA GLN A 470 12.51 -39.05 8.44
C GLN A 470 13.92 -38.53 8.74
N ALA A 471 14.60 -37.91 7.77
CA ALA A 471 15.90 -37.29 7.99
C ALA A 471 15.79 -36.09 8.95
N LEU A 472 14.75 -35.26 8.82
CA LEU A 472 14.48 -34.13 9.72
C LEU A 472 13.91 -34.56 11.08
N GLU A 473 13.08 -35.60 11.12
CA GLU A 473 12.61 -36.21 12.38
C GLU A 473 13.77 -36.73 13.22
N LYS A 474 14.78 -37.38 12.59
CA LYS A 474 16.02 -37.80 13.26
C LYS A 474 16.87 -36.62 13.79
N GLN A 475 16.67 -35.42 13.25
CA GLN A 475 17.30 -34.18 13.74
C GLN A 475 16.43 -33.44 14.79
N GLY A 476 15.33 -34.04 15.22
CA GLY A 476 14.45 -33.50 16.27
C GLY A 476 13.34 -32.57 15.78
N VAL A 477 13.10 -32.48 14.47
CA VAL A 477 11.96 -31.71 13.92
C VAL A 477 10.68 -32.51 14.05
N HIS A 478 9.58 -31.88 14.46
CA HIS A 478 8.30 -32.59 14.60
C HIS A 478 7.61 -32.77 13.23
N PRO A 479 7.01 -33.93 12.90
CA PRO A 479 6.44 -34.23 11.58
C PRO A 479 5.54 -33.12 11.01
N ARG A 480 4.64 -32.57 11.84
CA ARG A 480 3.73 -31.46 11.46
C ARG A 480 4.46 -30.19 11.01
N VAL A 481 5.64 -29.91 11.57
CA VAL A 481 6.46 -28.73 11.21
C VAL A 481 7.07 -28.92 9.83
N VAL A 482 7.46 -30.17 9.50
CA VAL A 482 7.94 -30.54 8.17
C VAL A 482 6.80 -30.40 7.13
N GLU A 483 5.59 -30.90 7.43
CA GLU A 483 4.40 -30.74 6.57
C GLU A 483 4.04 -29.27 6.32
N GLN A 484 4.17 -28.41 7.34
CA GLN A 484 3.88 -26.97 7.25
C GLN A 484 4.96 -26.22 6.46
N LEU A 485 6.24 -26.52 6.64
CA LEU A 485 7.35 -25.96 5.85
C LEU A 485 7.15 -26.26 4.36
N VAL A 486 6.77 -27.50 4.04
CA VAL A 486 6.51 -27.93 2.66
C VAL A 486 5.23 -27.32 2.10
N SER A 487 4.17 -27.22 2.89
CA SER A 487 2.93 -26.57 2.44
C SER A 487 3.14 -25.07 2.19
N ALA A 488 4.01 -24.40 2.97
CA ALA A 488 4.43 -23.03 2.70
C ALA A 488 5.23 -22.90 1.39
N ALA A 489 6.18 -23.81 1.14
CA ALA A 489 6.93 -23.84 -0.12
C ALA A 489 6.04 -24.17 -1.34
N ALA A 490 5.03 -25.02 -1.16
CA ALA A 490 4.12 -25.45 -2.22
C ALA A 490 3.16 -24.35 -2.71
N ARG A 491 2.97 -23.25 -1.97
CA ARG A 491 2.04 -22.16 -2.37
C ARG A 491 2.40 -21.48 -3.70
N ASN A 492 3.67 -21.46 -4.08
CA ASN A 492 4.09 -20.91 -5.38
C ASN A 492 3.64 -21.80 -6.55
N LEU A 493 3.35 -23.08 -6.30
CA LEU A 493 2.88 -24.03 -7.30
C LEU A 493 1.36 -24.25 -7.21
N LEU A 494 0.80 -24.32 -6.00
CA LEU A 494 -0.60 -24.68 -5.75
C LEU A 494 -1.46 -23.45 -5.40
N PRO A 495 -2.62 -23.26 -6.06
CA PRO A 495 -3.53 -22.17 -5.75
C PRO A 495 -4.30 -22.42 -4.44
N GLY A 496 -4.39 -21.39 -3.60
CA GLY A 496 -5.18 -21.38 -2.36
C GLY A 496 -4.44 -21.85 -1.11
N ASP A 497 -5.01 -21.53 0.06
CA ASP A 497 -4.45 -21.93 1.35
C ASP A 497 -4.64 -23.43 1.62
N SER A 498 -3.65 -24.21 1.21
CA SER A 498 -3.43 -25.53 1.79
C SER A 498 -2.97 -25.36 3.25
N GLN A 499 -3.92 -25.48 4.19
CA GLN A 499 -3.71 -25.36 5.64
C GLN A 499 -2.88 -26.53 6.23
N GLY A 500 -1.64 -26.70 5.75
CA GLY A 500 -0.75 -27.80 6.14
C GLY A 500 -1.19 -29.19 5.71
N ARG A 501 -2.30 -29.33 4.95
CA ARG A 501 -2.85 -30.63 4.56
C ARG A 501 -2.44 -31.01 3.14
N LYS A 502 -1.89 -32.22 3.01
CA LYS A 502 -1.54 -32.87 1.74
C LYS A 502 -2.76 -32.91 0.80
N PRO A 503 -2.69 -32.31 -0.40
CA PRO A 503 -3.84 -32.20 -1.31
C PRO A 503 -4.21 -33.53 -1.99
N PRO A 504 -5.41 -33.63 -2.59
CA PRO A 504 -5.79 -34.75 -3.44
C PRO A 504 -4.95 -34.78 -4.73
N GLU A 505 -4.96 -35.94 -5.40
CA GLU A 505 -4.52 -36.01 -6.80
C GLU A 505 -5.46 -35.17 -7.69
N PRO A 506 -4.96 -34.51 -8.74
CA PRO A 506 -3.59 -34.53 -9.28
C PRO A 506 -2.62 -33.51 -8.65
N TYR A 507 -3.11 -32.60 -7.81
CA TYR A 507 -2.31 -31.53 -7.18
C TYR A 507 -1.20 -32.06 -6.26
N ARG A 508 -1.39 -33.23 -5.69
CA ARG A 508 -0.43 -33.92 -4.83
C ARG A 508 0.96 -34.09 -5.45
N GLN A 509 1.05 -34.28 -6.77
CA GLN A 509 2.34 -34.39 -7.46
C GLN A 509 3.18 -33.10 -7.35
N LEU A 510 2.53 -31.92 -7.40
CA LEU A 510 3.20 -30.63 -7.18
C LEU A 510 3.56 -30.43 -5.71
N TRP A 511 2.73 -30.90 -4.79
CA TRP A 511 3.07 -30.90 -3.36
C TRP A 511 4.31 -31.77 -3.09
N TYR A 512 4.40 -32.98 -3.65
CA TYR A 512 5.62 -33.80 -3.55
C TYR A 512 6.83 -33.15 -4.21
N ALA A 513 6.68 -32.49 -5.37
CA ALA A 513 7.79 -31.79 -6.02
C ALA A 513 8.30 -30.61 -5.15
N ALA A 514 7.40 -29.80 -4.60
CA ALA A 514 7.74 -28.77 -3.63
C ALA A 514 8.39 -29.38 -2.37
N ALA A 515 7.96 -30.56 -1.96
CA ALA A 515 8.51 -31.26 -0.79
C ALA A 515 9.97 -31.67 -1.00
N VAL A 516 10.26 -32.39 -2.09
CA VAL A 516 11.62 -32.81 -2.43
C VAL A 516 12.53 -31.58 -2.63
N GLN A 517 12.04 -30.52 -3.26
CA GLN A 517 12.81 -29.29 -3.46
C GLN A 517 13.07 -28.52 -2.16
N SER A 518 12.06 -28.34 -1.31
CA SER A 518 12.18 -27.52 -0.09
C SER A 518 12.92 -28.25 1.04
N LEU A 519 12.87 -29.58 1.09
CA LEU A 519 13.56 -30.36 2.13
C LEU A 519 15.04 -30.66 1.84
N ALA A 520 15.49 -30.58 0.58
CA ALA A 520 16.83 -30.99 0.18
C ALA A 520 17.98 -30.29 0.95
N ASP A 521 17.83 -29.00 1.27
CA ASP A 521 18.86 -28.14 1.87
C ASP A 521 18.39 -27.44 3.17
N VAL A 522 17.47 -28.05 3.92
CA VAL A 522 17.00 -27.47 5.20
C VAL A 522 18.10 -27.51 6.26
N LYS A 523 18.71 -26.34 6.50
CA LYS A 523 19.57 -26.12 7.67
C LYS A 523 18.72 -25.74 8.87
N ILE A 524 18.83 -26.54 9.93
CA ILE A 524 18.22 -26.27 11.23
C ILE A 524 19.23 -25.47 12.06
N GLU A 525 18.94 -24.19 12.31
CA GLU A 525 19.75 -23.39 13.22
C GLU A 525 19.35 -23.72 14.65
N THR A 526 20.30 -24.16 15.49
CA THR A 526 20.02 -24.53 16.88
C THR A 526 20.49 -23.43 17.82
N LEU A 527 19.59 -22.97 18.70
CA LEU A 527 19.83 -21.91 19.67
C LEU A 527 19.51 -22.39 21.08
N VAL A 528 20.34 -22.05 22.06
CA VAL A 528 20.10 -22.41 23.47
C VAL A 528 19.74 -21.15 24.25
N ALA A 529 18.52 -21.11 24.79
CA ALA A 529 18.06 -19.99 25.62
C ALA A 529 18.74 -20.06 27.00
N LYS A 530 19.28 -18.93 27.46
CA LYS A 530 19.95 -18.82 28.77
C LYS A 530 19.04 -18.16 29.81
N PRO A 531 19.07 -18.60 31.08
CA PRO A 531 18.31 -17.97 32.15
C PRO A 531 18.63 -16.48 32.28
N ARG A 532 17.62 -15.61 32.14
CA ARG A 532 17.72 -14.14 32.25
C ARG A 532 18.79 -13.47 31.36
N GLN A 533 19.30 -14.15 30.33
CA GLN A 533 20.31 -13.62 29.41
C GLN A 533 19.84 -13.77 27.96
N ALA A 534 19.72 -12.65 27.26
CA ALA A 534 19.39 -12.63 25.83
C ALA A 534 20.51 -13.30 25.02
N THR A 535 20.13 -14.28 24.21
CA THR A 535 21.00 -14.95 23.24
C THR A 535 20.45 -14.63 21.85
N ASN A 536 21.29 -14.08 20.98
CA ASN A 536 20.88 -13.56 19.67
C ASN A 536 21.39 -14.44 18.54
N LEU A 537 20.59 -14.58 17.49
CA LEU A 537 20.90 -15.27 16.24
C LEU A 537 20.44 -14.39 15.07
N SER A 538 21.36 -14.07 14.16
CA SER A 538 21.04 -13.32 12.93
C SER A 538 21.35 -14.18 11.71
N LEU A 539 20.35 -14.36 10.84
CA LEU A 539 20.42 -15.27 9.69
C LEU A 539 19.65 -14.71 8.49
N ARG A 540 20.07 -15.06 7.28
CA ARG A 540 19.40 -14.60 6.05
C ARG A 540 18.34 -15.61 5.60
N VAL A 541 17.11 -15.13 5.43
CA VAL A 541 15.99 -15.90 4.85
C VAL A 541 15.91 -15.56 3.36
N PRO A 542 16.05 -16.54 2.45
CA PRO A 542 15.99 -16.28 1.00
C PRO A 542 14.58 -15.82 0.57
N SER A 543 14.50 -15.22 -0.62
CA SER A 543 13.24 -14.87 -1.30
C SER A 543 12.38 -16.12 -1.49
N GLY A 544 11.08 -16.04 -1.16
CA GLY A 544 10.12 -17.16 -1.27
C GLY A 544 10.47 -18.40 -0.44
N GLY A 545 11.40 -18.31 0.50
CA GLY A 545 11.96 -19.45 1.23
C GLY A 545 11.64 -19.46 2.72
N ALA A 546 12.08 -20.54 3.39
CA ALA A 546 11.87 -20.75 4.82
C ALA A 546 13.17 -21.03 5.58
N ARG A 547 13.16 -20.75 6.88
CA ARG A 547 14.20 -21.10 7.84
C ARG A 547 13.54 -21.71 9.07
N LEU A 548 14.11 -22.81 9.56
CA LEU A 548 13.67 -23.51 10.75
C LEU A 548 14.73 -23.34 11.85
N ILE A 549 14.28 -22.88 13.02
CA ILE A 549 15.15 -22.59 14.16
C ILE A 549 14.66 -23.43 15.33
N SER A 550 15.56 -24.20 15.94
CA SER A 550 15.28 -25.06 17.09
C SER A 550 15.81 -24.38 18.35
N VAL A 551 14.92 -23.99 19.27
CA VAL A 551 15.27 -23.29 20.51
C VAL A 551 15.19 -24.24 21.70
N ALA A 552 16.34 -24.60 22.26
CA ALA A 552 16.42 -25.38 23.49
C ALA A 552 16.19 -24.48 24.71
N VAL A 553 15.30 -24.89 25.61
CA VAL A 553 14.90 -24.13 26.81
C VAL A 553 15.22 -24.94 28.08
N PRO A 554 15.86 -24.35 29.10
CA PRO A 554 16.11 -25.03 30.37
C PRO A 554 14.81 -25.48 31.07
N SER A 555 14.84 -26.66 31.67
CA SER A 555 13.68 -27.25 32.36
C SER A 555 13.11 -26.32 33.45
N GLY A 556 11.82 -26.04 33.40
CA GLY A 556 11.12 -25.19 34.38
C GLY A 556 11.16 -23.68 34.09
N TYR A 557 11.72 -23.27 32.94
CA TYR A 557 11.68 -21.88 32.46
C TYR A 557 10.72 -21.75 31.27
N GLY A 558 10.04 -20.61 31.18
CA GLY A 558 9.39 -20.16 29.96
C GLY A 558 10.39 -19.49 29.01
N LEU A 559 9.99 -19.31 27.75
CA LEU A 559 10.79 -18.68 26.71
C LEU A 559 10.22 -17.31 26.34
N VAL A 560 11.01 -16.25 26.47
CA VAL A 560 10.71 -14.97 25.82
C VAL A 560 11.54 -14.90 24.53
N LEU A 561 10.85 -14.69 23.41
CA LEU A 561 11.38 -14.77 22.06
C LEU A 561 11.03 -13.50 21.29
N GLY A 562 12.02 -12.65 21.02
CA GLY A 562 11.87 -11.52 20.12
C GLY A 562 12.32 -11.91 18.72
N ILE A 563 11.46 -11.75 17.71
CA ILE A 563 11.82 -12.01 16.31
C ILE A 563 11.58 -10.74 15.50
N ASN A 564 12.63 -10.26 14.83
CA ASN A 564 12.63 -9.06 14.00
C ASN A 564 13.14 -9.40 12.59
N GLY A 565 12.57 -8.78 11.56
CA GLY A 565 12.91 -9.02 10.15
C GLY A 565 12.07 -8.15 9.23
N THR A 566 11.96 -8.50 7.95
CA THR A 566 11.17 -7.70 7.00
C THR A 566 9.66 -7.89 7.23
N PRO A 567 8.81 -6.90 6.88
CA PRO A 567 7.34 -7.02 7.05
C PRO A 567 6.68 -8.15 6.23
N LEU A 568 7.40 -8.70 5.25
CA LEU A 568 6.96 -9.84 4.42
C LEU A 568 7.41 -11.19 5.00
N MET A 569 8.07 -11.20 6.16
CA MET A 569 8.32 -12.42 6.92
C MET A 569 7.16 -12.72 7.86
N GLN A 570 6.77 -13.98 7.87
CA GLN A 570 5.81 -14.52 8.82
C GLN A 570 6.47 -15.61 9.67
N MET A 571 6.15 -15.66 10.95
CA MET A 571 6.56 -16.74 11.85
C MET A 571 5.42 -17.71 12.12
N THR A 572 5.74 -18.94 12.51
CA THR A 572 4.86 -19.86 13.26
C THR A 572 5.70 -20.55 14.32
N ILE A 573 5.18 -20.69 15.55
CA ILE A 573 5.92 -21.35 16.64
C ILE A 573 5.18 -22.60 17.10
N TYR A 574 5.95 -23.67 17.26
CA TYR A 574 5.48 -24.99 17.67
C TYR A 574 6.15 -25.43 18.98
N GLY A 575 5.35 -26.00 19.88
CA GLY A 575 5.86 -26.66 21.09
C GLY A 575 6.55 -27.99 20.80
N SER A 576 7.09 -28.64 21.84
CA SER A 576 7.87 -29.88 21.65
C SER A 576 7.05 -31.08 21.15
N GLU A 577 5.72 -31.07 21.34
CA GLU A 577 4.79 -32.09 20.78
C GLU A 577 4.14 -31.63 19.45
N GLY A 578 4.63 -30.53 18.87
CA GLY A 578 4.18 -30.04 17.56
C GLY A 578 2.77 -29.45 17.54
N GLN A 579 2.23 -29.06 18.70
CA GLN A 579 1.11 -28.13 18.78
C GLN A 579 1.55 -26.73 18.33
N VAL A 580 0.64 -25.96 17.73
CA VAL A 580 0.87 -24.56 17.35
C VAL A 580 0.64 -23.70 18.59
N GLU A 581 1.72 -23.17 19.16
CA GLU A 581 1.69 -22.26 20.31
C GLU A 581 1.53 -20.80 19.88
N THR A 582 1.84 -20.52 18.62
CA THR A 582 1.70 -19.19 18.03
C THR A 582 1.33 -19.35 16.57
N GLU A 583 0.09 -18.97 16.25
CA GLU A 583 -0.42 -19.01 14.89
C GLU A 583 0.39 -18.13 13.93
N ARG A 584 0.32 -18.52 12.66
CA ARG A 584 1.04 -17.88 11.56
C ARG A 584 0.72 -16.39 11.51
N GLY A 585 1.74 -15.54 11.61
CA GLY A 585 1.53 -14.10 11.61
C GLY A 585 2.82 -13.29 11.54
N PRO A 586 2.73 -11.96 11.68
CA PRO A 586 3.89 -11.07 11.59
C PRO A 586 4.92 -11.37 12.67
N LEU A 587 6.16 -10.96 12.39
CA LEU A 587 7.26 -11.00 13.35
C LEU A 587 6.96 -10.07 14.54
N ARG A 588 7.09 -10.61 15.76
CA ARG A 588 6.67 -10.02 17.02
C ARG A 588 7.44 -10.63 18.20
N VAL A 589 7.28 -10.06 19.39
CA VAL A 589 7.75 -10.68 20.63
C VAL A 589 6.70 -11.67 21.13
N VAL A 590 7.12 -12.87 21.52
CA VAL A 590 6.26 -13.93 22.04
C VAL A 590 6.82 -14.42 23.38
N THR A 591 5.94 -14.67 24.35
CA THR A 591 6.28 -15.30 25.63
C THR A 591 5.55 -16.63 25.74
N LEU A 592 6.30 -17.72 25.95
CA LEU A 592 5.80 -19.08 25.99
C LEU A 592 6.02 -19.68 27.40
N PRO A 593 5.01 -20.30 28.02
CA PRO A 593 5.15 -20.89 29.36
C PRO A 593 6.04 -22.15 29.34
N SER A 594 6.58 -22.52 30.49
CA SER A 594 7.44 -23.71 30.64
C SER A 594 6.75 -25.05 30.30
N ALA A 595 5.41 -25.06 30.22
CA ALA A 595 4.60 -26.21 29.84
C ALA A 595 4.72 -26.59 28.35
N VAL A 596 5.20 -25.67 27.49
CA VAL A 596 5.38 -25.88 26.04
C VAL A 596 6.47 -26.93 25.72
N GLY A 597 7.35 -27.21 26.68
CA GLY A 597 8.44 -28.15 26.55
C GLY A 597 9.63 -27.62 25.75
N SER A 598 10.54 -28.52 25.37
CA SER A 598 11.77 -28.18 24.63
C SER A 598 12.22 -29.37 23.77
N PRO A 599 12.74 -29.17 22.54
CA PRO A 599 12.97 -27.88 21.90
C PRO A 599 11.69 -27.25 21.32
N ILE A 600 11.65 -25.92 21.32
CA ILE A 600 10.60 -25.12 20.67
C ILE A 600 11.03 -24.85 19.23
N GLN A 601 10.15 -25.11 18.27
CA GLN A 601 10.47 -25.03 16.84
C GLN A 601 9.84 -23.77 16.24
N VAL A 602 10.68 -22.93 15.64
CA VAL A 602 10.29 -21.63 15.08
C VAL A 602 10.49 -21.68 13.57
N LEU A 603 9.39 -21.67 12.83
CA LEU A 603 9.39 -21.63 11.37
C LEU A 603 9.21 -20.18 10.91
N VAL A 604 10.16 -19.64 10.16
CA VAL A 604 10.06 -18.31 9.53
C VAL A 604 10.04 -18.46 8.01
N THR A 605 8.99 -17.93 7.39
CA THR A 605 8.80 -17.90 5.93
C THR A 605 8.91 -16.46 5.43
N ASN A 606 9.67 -16.22 4.36
CA ASN A 606 9.78 -14.91 3.70
C ASN A 606 8.96 -14.90 2.41
N GLU A 607 7.86 -14.17 2.39
CA GLU A 607 6.99 -13.98 1.22
C GLU A 607 7.47 -12.82 0.33
N GLY A 608 8.57 -12.15 0.72
CA GLY A 608 9.19 -11.08 -0.06
C GLY A 608 10.00 -11.60 -1.26
N VAL A 609 10.04 -10.77 -2.31
CA VAL A 609 10.78 -11.02 -3.56
C VAL A 609 12.31 -10.97 -3.41
N ALA A 610 12.82 -10.47 -2.28
CA ALA A 610 14.25 -10.38 -1.96
C ALA A 610 14.57 -11.13 -0.65
N SER A 611 15.84 -11.55 -0.50
CA SER A 611 16.31 -12.16 0.75
C SER A 611 16.41 -11.14 1.88
N GLY A 612 15.73 -11.35 3.00
CA GLY A 612 15.78 -10.47 4.16
C GLY A 612 16.69 -11.00 5.28
N LEU A 613 17.14 -10.10 6.16
CA LEU A 613 17.81 -10.46 7.41
C LEU A 613 16.76 -10.70 8.50
N LEU A 614 16.84 -11.86 9.14
CA LEU A 614 16.11 -12.20 10.36
C LEU A 614 17.06 -12.06 11.54
N THR A 615 16.63 -11.39 12.61
CA THR A 615 17.31 -11.37 13.91
C THR A 615 16.35 -11.87 14.97
N LEU A 616 16.73 -12.95 15.64
CA LEU A 616 15.99 -13.58 16.71
C LEU A 616 16.78 -13.43 18.01
N SER A 617 16.13 -12.95 19.07
CA SER A 617 16.64 -12.89 20.43
C SER A 617 15.82 -13.80 21.33
N CYS A 618 16.46 -14.59 22.18
CA CYS A 618 15.77 -15.48 23.10
C CYS A 618 16.36 -15.42 24.52
N ARG A 619 15.50 -15.52 25.53
CA ARG A 619 15.91 -15.65 26.94
C ARG A 619 14.94 -16.57 27.68
N ALA A 620 15.47 -17.29 28.68
CA ALA A 620 14.66 -18.15 29.53
C ALA A 620 14.30 -17.41 30.84
N ASP A 621 13.01 -17.19 31.07
CA ASP A 621 12.48 -16.52 32.26
C ASP A 621 11.65 -17.50 33.10
N GLN A 622 11.66 -17.37 34.42
CA GLN A 622 10.73 -18.16 35.27
C GLN A 622 9.36 -17.49 35.27
N PRO A 623 8.25 -18.25 35.30
CA PRO A 623 6.95 -17.68 35.61
C PRO A 623 7.02 -17.02 36.98
N ASP A 624 6.49 -15.80 37.11
CA ASP A 624 6.43 -15.10 38.39
C ASP A 624 5.71 -15.99 39.41
N ARG A 625 6.30 -16.11 40.61
CA ARG A 625 5.60 -16.71 41.73
C ARG A 625 4.32 -15.90 41.94
N PRO A 626 3.14 -16.54 42.05
CA PRO A 626 1.93 -15.80 42.41
C PRO A 626 2.19 -15.07 43.72
N VAL A 627 2.11 -13.74 43.68
CA VAL A 627 2.22 -12.90 44.88
C VAL A 627 1.13 -13.38 45.82
N ALA A 628 1.53 -13.81 47.02
CA ALA A 628 0.58 -14.28 48.02
C ALA A 628 -0.49 -13.19 48.22
N PRO A 629 -1.80 -13.53 48.26
CA PRO A 629 -2.85 -12.54 48.36
C PRO A 629 -2.59 -11.67 49.59
N ALA A 630 -2.49 -10.36 49.38
CA ALA A 630 -2.27 -9.42 50.46
C ALA A 630 -3.36 -9.63 51.52
N PRO A 631 -3.01 -9.74 52.82
CA PRO A 631 -4.00 -10.01 53.85
C PRO A 631 -5.07 -8.92 53.83
N ASN A 632 -6.33 -9.33 53.81
CA ASN A 632 -7.51 -8.48 53.64
C ASN A 632 -7.37 -7.14 54.37
N ARG A 633 -7.23 -6.06 53.62
CA ARG A 633 -7.25 -4.70 54.16
C ARG A 633 -8.68 -4.46 54.68
N PRO A 634 -8.90 -4.24 55.98
CA PRO A 634 -10.24 -4.03 56.50
C PRO A 634 -10.83 -2.75 55.89
N GLU A 635 -12.13 -2.77 55.63
CA GLU A 635 -12.88 -1.66 55.04
C GLU A 635 -12.58 -0.35 55.79
N LEU A 636 -12.08 0.65 55.06
CA LEU A 636 -11.86 1.97 55.61
C LEU A 636 -13.23 2.64 55.84
N ARG A 637 -13.62 2.68 57.11
CA ARG A 637 -14.76 3.45 57.61
C ARG A 637 -14.70 4.91 57.11
N PRO A 638 -15.85 5.57 56.88
CA PRO A 638 -15.87 6.96 56.45
C PRO A 638 -15.13 7.88 57.45
N PRO A 639 -14.52 8.98 56.96
CA PRO A 639 -13.73 9.87 57.81
C PRO A 639 -14.57 10.54 58.89
N LEU A 640 -14.09 10.45 60.14
CA LEU A 640 -14.63 11.16 61.30
C LEU A 640 -14.17 12.64 61.29
N PRO A 641 -14.96 13.56 61.87
CA PRO A 641 -14.65 15.00 61.85
C PRO A 641 -13.41 15.37 62.70
N ASN A 642 -12.75 16.46 62.31
CA ASN A 642 -11.51 16.95 62.91
C ASN A 642 -11.64 17.25 64.42
N PRO A 643 -10.64 16.85 65.26
CA PRO A 643 -10.65 17.12 66.69
C PRO A 643 -10.21 18.56 67.03
N VAL A 644 -10.96 19.20 67.93
CA VAL A 644 -10.66 20.50 68.51
C VAL A 644 -9.45 20.41 69.45
N ARG A 645 -8.49 21.36 69.36
CA ARG A 645 -7.50 21.62 70.42
C ARG A 645 -7.90 22.84 71.26
N ARG A 646 -7.71 22.74 72.58
CA ARG A 646 -7.88 23.81 73.59
C ARG A 646 -6.52 24.18 74.20
N PRO A 647 -6.42 25.32 74.92
CA PRO A 647 -5.15 26.03 75.15
C PRO A 647 -4.46 25.71 76.48
N GLU A 648 -3.20 26.16 76.62
CA GLU A 648 -2.45 26.27 77.88
C GLU A 648 -1.74 27.64 78.01
N PRO A 649 -1.33 28.08 79.23
CA PRO A 649 -1.52 29.48 79.65
C PRO A 649 -0.25 30.31 79.93
N ALA A 650 -0.44 31.61 80.22
CA ALA A 650 0.59 32.64 80.48
C ALA A 650 0.77 32.99 81.98
N PRO A 651 1.82 33.77 82.33
CA PRO A 651 1.57 35.09 82.97
C PRO A 651 2.58 36.24 82.67
N ALA A 652 2.03 37.44 82.40
CA ALA A 652 2.34 38.85 82.82
C ALA A 652 3.79 39.35 83.25
N PRO A 653 4.06 40.69 83.36
CA PRO A 653 3.91 41.76 82.33
C PRO A 653 5.02 42.88 82.32
N ASP A 654 5.03 43.69 81.23
CA ASP A 654 5.30 45.16 81.17
C ASP A 654 6.73 45.82 81.06
N GLN A 655 6.76 46.97 80.36
CA GLN A 655 7.70 48.15 80.36
C GLN A 655 8.92 48.35 79.39
N THR A 656 8.67 49.20 78.37
CA THR A 656 9.41 50.42 77.87
C THR A 656 10.85 50.44 77.26
N PHE A 657 10.93 50.86 75.98
CA PHE A 657 11.78 51.89 75.30
C PHE A 657 13.33 52.02 75.51
N PRO A 658 14.12 52.71 74.62
CA PRO A 658 13.92 53.08 73.19
C PRO A 658 15.14 52.74 72.27
N SER A 659 15.04 53.01 70.95
CA SER A 659 16.16 53.49 70.07
C SER A 659 15.67 53.91 68.67
N GLU A 660 16.35 54.90 68.07
CA GLU A 660 16.16 55.57 66.76
C GLU A 660 17.54 55.61 66.02
N PRO A 661 17.71 56.11 64.76
CA PRO A 661 16.82 56.16 63.58
C PRO A 661 17.50 55.83 62.19
N VAL A 662 16.76 56.06 61.07
CA VAL A 662 17.15 56.47 59.65
C VAL A 662 17.46 55.37 58.58
N PRO A 663 16.99 55.45 57.29
CA PRO A 663 15.72 55.94 56.70
C PRO A 663 15.05 55.06 55.57
N ASP A 664 13.80 55.42 55.23
CA ASP A 664 13.09 55.48 53.92
C ASP A 664 13.06 54.37 52.83
N SER A 665 11.83 53.98 52.48
CA SER A 665 11.23 54.30 51.15
C SER A 665 9.68 54.19 51.19
N ALA A 666 8.96 55.05 50.47
CA ALA A 666 7.54 55.32 50.74
C ALA A 666 6.51 54.57 49.86
N THR A 667 5.62 53.88 50.57
CA THR A 667 4.21 53.51 50.33
C THR A 667 3.48 53.89 49.02
N GLY A 668 2.79 52.88 48.46
CA GLY A 668 1.51 53.03 47.75
C GLY A 668 0.50 52.01 48.30
N ALA A 669 -0.80 52.37 48.36
CA ALA A 669 -1.87 51.56 48.97
C ALA A 669 -3.13 51.47 48.06
N PRO A 670 -4.03 50.48 48.25
CA PRO A 670 -4.93 49.99 47.19
C PRO A 670 -6.45 50.07 47.50
N MET A 671 -7.29 49.72 46.49
CA MET A 671 -8.55 48.91 46.54
C MET A 671 -9.64 49.32 45.51
N GLN A 672 -10.42 48.31 45.11
CA GLN A 672 -11.62 48.27 44.23
C GLN A 672 -12.91 48.79 44.97
N PRO A 673 -14.17 48.85 44.40
CA PRO A 673 -14.73 48.14 43.23
C PRO A 673 -15.78 48.85 42.30
N GLU A 674 -16.22 48.10 41.26
CA GLU A 674 -17.45 48.07 40.41
C GLU A 674 -18.66 49.06 40.58
N PRO A 675 -19.63 49.19 39.60
CA PRO A 675 -19.64 48.90 38.15
C PRO A 675 -20.22 50.07 37.25
N PRO A 676 -21.19 49.91 36.30
CA PRO A 676 -21.19 50.42 34.89
C PRO A 676 -21.97 51.77 34.70
N PRO A 677 -22.36 52.30 33.50
CA PRO A 677 -22.31 51.80 32.10
C PRO A 677 -21.75 52.84 31.07
N GLY A 678 -22.24 52.87 29.82
CA GLY A 678 -21.68 53.65 28.69
C GLY A 678 -22.27 55.06 28.43
N THR A 679 -22.26 55.45 27.15
CA THR A 679 -22.76 56.71 26.49
C THR A 679 -21.89 57.99 26.51
N GLU A 680 -21.58 58.46 25.28
CA GLU A 680 -21.47 59.86 24.77
C GLU A 680 -20.39 60.89 25.21
N GLN A 681 -19.43 61.14 24.29
CA GLN A 681 -19.18 62.42 23.54
C GLN A 681 -18.80 63.75 24.28
N PRO A 682 -18.46 64.89 23.59
CA PRO A 682 -17.15 65.18 22.97
C PRO A 682 -16.42 66.39 23.64
N PRO A 683 -16.46 67.71 23.27
CA PRO A 683 -16.43 68.47 21.98
C PRO A 683 -15.22 69.46 21.82
N ALA A 684 -15.23 70.27 20.73
CA ALA A 684 -14.66 71.64 20.59
C ALA A 684 -13.11 71.88 20.56
N ASP A 685 -12.53 72.85 19.81
CA ASP A 685 -13.03 73.84 18.82
C ASP A 685 -11.84 74.29 17.92
N GLN A 686 -11.96 74.31 16.56
CA GLN A 686 -12.24 75.49 15.70
C GLN A 686 -11.15 76.59 15.58
N PRO A 687 -11.14 77.45 14.53
CA PRO A 687 -11.48 77.23 13.10
C PRO A 687 -10.46 77.91 12.13
N SER A 688 -10.65 77.79 10.81
CA SER A 688 -10.62 78.94 9.85
C SER A 688 -10.65 78.49 8.37
N SER A 689 -11.58 79.09 7.62
CA SER A 689 -11.73 79.03 6.16
C SER A 689 -11.49 80.40 5.54
N GLU A 690 -11.06 80.48 4.27
CA GLU A 690 -11.78 81.16 3.15
C GLU A 690 -10.92 81.27 1.86
N PRO A 691 -11.51 81.56 0.66
CA PRO A 691 -10.99 81.09 -0.64
C PRO A 691 -10.57 82.20 -1.65
N LEU A 692 -10.02 81.83 -2.83
CA LEU A 692 -10.07 82.64 -4.07
C LEU A 692 -9.69 81.91 -5.40
N SER A 693 -10.63 81.90 -6.36
CA SER A 693 -10.53 82.08 -7.84
C SER A 693 -9.65 81.26 -8.83
N ARG A 694 -10.38 80.67 -9.80
CA ARG A 694 -10.28 80.71 -11.30
C ARG A 694 -9.25 79.94 -12.17
N ASP A 695 -9.82 79.44 -13.28
CA ASP A 695 -9.33 79.20 -14.66
C ASP A 695 -8.35 78.04 -15.03
N GLN A 696 -8.95 76.91 -15.48
CA GLN A 696 -8.84 76.22 -16.82
C GLN A 696 -7.51 76.16 -17.65
N PRO A 697 -7.37 75.24 -18.66
CA PRO A 697 -8.02 73.93 -18.92
C PRO A 697 -7.09 72.81 -19.53
N SER A 698 -7.70 71.66 -19.94
CA SER A 698 -7.21 70.61 -20.89
C SER A 698 -6.23 69.55 -20.33
N THR A 699 -6.24 68.27 -20.75
CA THR A 699 -6.85 67.63 -21.95
C THR A 699 -7.36 66.20 -21.68
N GLU A 700 -8.47 65.84 -22.34
CA GLU A 700 -8.89 64.50 -22.82
C GLU A 700 -8.76 63.22 -21.96
N ARG A 701 -9.93 62.78 -21.45
CA ARG A 701 -10.39 61.38 -21.58
C ARG A 701 -11.70 61.36 -22.36
N ARG A 702 -11.84 60.47 -23.34
CA ARG A 702 -13.17 59.99 -23.77
C ARG A 702 -13.13 58.53 -24.20
N SER A 703 -13.99 57.75 -23.56
CA SER A 703 -14.24 56.33 -23.82
C SER A 703 -14.92 56.11 -25.16
N ILE A 704 -14.68 54.96 -25.79
CA ILE A 704 -15.65 54.33 -26.70
C ILE A 704 -15.82 52.86 -26.26
N GLN A 705 -17.09 52.43 -26.24
CA GLN A 705 -17.62 51.13 -25.79
C GLN A 705 -17.89 50.24 -27.03
N VAL A 706 -18.74 49.20 -26.91
CA VAL A 706 -19.38 48.40 -28.01
C VAL A 706 -18.57 47.16 -28.47
N PRO A 707 -19.17 45.95 -28.65
CA PRO A 707 -20.37 45.37 -28.00
C PRO A 707 -20.24 43.86 -27.64
N LEU A 708 -21.30 43.29 -27.04
CA LEU A 708 -21.62 41.85 -27.14
C LEU A 708 -22.20 41.53 -28.54
N VAL A 709 -21.87 40.35 -29.09
CA VAL A 709 -22.69 39.64 -30.07
C VAL A 709 -22.71 38.16 -29.69
N LEU A 710 -23.92 37.59 -29.60
CA LEU A 710 -24.19 36.16 -29.59
C LEU A 710 -24.29 35.68 -31.04
N GLU A 711 -23.77 34.51 -31.36
CA GLU A 711 -24.35 33.65 -32.39
C GLU A 711 -24.02 32.17 -32.11
N ASP A 712 -24.97 31.30 -32.45
CA ASP A 712 -25.04 29.89 -32.06
C ASP A 712 -24.91 28.98 -33.30
N GLU A 713 -24.38 27.78 -33.09
CA GLU A 713 -24.53 26.55 -33.90
C GLU A 713 -24.10 26.44 -35.40
N ILE A 714 -23.87 25.16 -35.77
CA ILE A 714 -23.85 24.50 -37.10
C ILE A 714 -22.63 24.68 -38.04
N GLN A 715 -21.61 23.81 -37.88
CA GLN A 715 -21.44 22.63 -38.76
C GLN A 715 -20.49 21.56 -38.17
#